data_AF-A0AA43LU89-F1
#
_entry.id   AF-A0AA43LU89-F1
#
_cell.length_a   1.000
_cell.length_b   1.000
_cell.length_c   1.000
_cell.angle_alpha   90.00
_cell.angle_beta   90.00
_cell.angle_gamma   90.00
#
_symmetry.space_group_name_H-M   'P 1'
#
loop_
_entity.id
_entity.type
_entity.pdbx_description
1 polymer ?
#
loop_
_entity_poly.entity_id
_entity_poly.type
_entity_poly.pdbx_seq_one_letter_code
_entity_poly.pdbx_strand_id
1 'polypeptide(L)'
;MNGSTESRDKLRALLDKAEAILEARGQFYTDGAKLALTDMMEAAYQALDNGDNVPFRRNREFYTPRTEEAVLFAAKRFTMVPPFDKTGSVYTCYGLGPALGWFETQDMLYGGKEQLLIKAKLALEKAAELLKDAHIEKEIGCYAPKAVRKLQASAKALQLAATSFDPKTSGEALALAVVDCFNRLRECRHSRVLRTDIDPAASLYVTSRELGQLQQLVAEDPLIRGQYEQIAAISGQFSLEELQLAVSLIAEKDTAYEELNNHFYLWSSTDKIANFRAPDNASTATLSFVLPAEDNEEQGLGHVWIDNLEILSASGASLTIHNSGFDEGHSAPDFWTPEARKGNPAMQWESRYPYCGGGDRKHPREANPSSEVGPRYRAGTVHRSLYICNPGIEDEGAWTYNEQIPVERGGRYTLTFDAKLDGKLKSGLKAVISFRDEAGQPAGEYAYSFNRKSSVPGGRYQLAMQCDAIQYALTGEINYALKVKNALIYILHDFCQGAEHWMAVNLRPEGSDSYGAVQGGRLLSSAAVSYSMIKQAGIFSSEEKKHFYSLVEYMLRYMLDLRDRTEWTDLAAQEGCSNWQTDMCAGTGLMMMVLNDFPNRYTWLYNADMILKAQLRLNVNPDYSWPESIRYHHAALERFAGYAKASRNITGDNWFHTTPLARMFGYSIEMQTPGYEYFGGRIGTPPFGDHALGGGGEFGSFATYLSDVAEVDQKLADRMYHTWTNAGRPFKKLWGEGIVLENLLSQGSRYVPESPLELSSTAAYPHAGIYVFRSGYGTPEHNYFAVMSSPEPVAHGHLDQGSFILYKNGVPLVMDPGIEGYFDSSTSWFISSYSHACLQFATARAEMRADDTGVINLSAGTFSLERGWTDVPRSSRVLEVQLGLYIDSITIEIANPEGKGRHIRHITCHKQAQLYIIRDTIEEFEGLVQFSLPVAAQQSTVQGSSVYSQGMYGMELQTVFLHPQQSLAIEQGRSTAFFGRTECGVTLMDYIRATADAKDGFLTVLYPLESGQSHLQVNKKQNGKYTLLTETHDFTLESVKGQYGVRLVTAGAKGAAEQ
;
A
#
# COMPACT_ATOMS: atom_id res chain seq x y z
N MET A 1 -42.26 14.97 -3.28
CA MET A 1 -41.42 15.78 -2.36
C MET A 1 -41.93 15.70 -0.92
N ASN A 2 -42.05 14.51 -0.32
CA ASN A 2 -42.32 14.35 1.11
C ASN A 2 -41.24 13.41 1.69
N GLY A 3 -40.00 13.89 1.77
CA GLY A 3 -38.98 13.26 2.62
C GLY A 3 -39.41 13.41 4.07
N SER A 4 -39.13 12.41 4.91
CA SER A 4 -39.62 12.34 6.29
C SER A 4 -39.27 13.63 7.05
N THR A 5 -40.28 14.35 7.55
CA THR A 5 -40.12 15.56 8.38
C THR A 5 -39.16 15.31 9.54
N GLU A 6 -39.13 14.09 10.07
CA GLU A 6 -38.36 13.70 11.24
C GLU A 6 -36.83 13.89 11.07
N SER A 7 -36.23 13.51 9.94
CA SER A 7 -34.79 13.66 9.72
C SER A 7 -34.37 15.13 9.61
N ARG A 8 -35.23 15.94 8.98
CA ARG A 8 -35.03 17.39 8.87
C ARG A 8 -35.20 18.08 10.22
N ASP A 9 -36.20 17.69 11.01
CA ASP A 9 -36.44 18.21 12.35
C ASP A 9 -35.30 17.85 13.30
N LYS A 10 -34.74 16.63 13.20
CA LYS A 10 -33.55 16.20 13.94
C LYS A 10 -32.32 17.06 13.60
N LEU A 11 -32.08 17.33 12.31
CA LEU A 11 -30.96 18.17 11.89
C LEU A 11 -31.16 19.63 12.35
N ARG A 12 -32.39 20.15 12.30
CA ARG A 12 -32.72 21.49 12.82
C ARG A 12 -32.48 21.58 14.33
N ALA A 13 -32.91 20.57 15.10
CA ALA A 13 -32.66 20.54 16.54
C ALA A 13 -31.16 20.51 16.89
N LEU A 14 -30.32 19.86 16.07
CA LEU A 14 -28.86 19.90 16.23
C LEU A 14 -28.30 21.31 15.96
N LEU A 15 -28.81 22.02 14.94
CA LEU A 15 -28.43 23.41 14.65
C LEU A 15 -28.82 24.34 15.79
N ASP A 16 -30.07 24.28 16.25
CA ASP A 16 -30.57 25.12 17.36
C ASP A 16 -29.72 24.90 18.62
N LYS A 17 -29.34 23.65 18.90
CA LYS A 17 -28.46 23.31 20.03
C LYS A 17 -27.04 23.88 19.85
N ALA A 18 -26.47 23.78 18.64
CA ALA A 18 -25.16 24.32 18.33
C ALA A 18 -25.13 25.86 18.48
N GLU A 19 -26.13 26.56 17.95
CA GLU A 19 -26.32 28.00 18.10
C GLU A 19 -26.42 28.40 19.58
N ALA A 20 -27.28 27.72 20.35
CA ALA A 20 -27.48 28.01 21.77
C ALA A 20 -26.19 27.85 22.60
N ILE A 21 -25.36 26.84 22.31
CA ILE A 21 -24.08 26.64 23.01
C ILE A 21 -23.07 27.72 22.60
N LEU A 22 -22.98 28.06 21.31
CA LEU A 22 -22.10 29.13 20.83
C LEU A 22 -22.46 30.49 21.45
N GLU A 23 -23.75 30.79 21.60
CA GLU A 23 -24.21 32.02 22.24
C GLU A 23 -23.96 32.02 23.76
N ALA A 24 -24.35 30.95 24.46
CA ALA A 24 -24.29 30.92 25.92
C ALA A 24 -22.88 30.71 26.47
N ARG A 25 -22.02 29.97 25.75
CA ARG A 25 -20.73 29.49 26.26
C ARG A 25 -19.55 29.75 25.31
N GLY A 26 -19.78 30.37 24.15
CA GLY A 26 -18.77 30.57 23.09
C GLY A 26 -17.43 31.19 23.53
N GLN A 27 -17.41 32.00 24.60
CA GLN A 27 -16.18 32.60 25.14
C GLN A 27 -15.21 31.58 25.77
N PHE A 28 -15.70 30.39 26.15
CA PHE A 28 -14.90 29.32 26.75
C PHE A 28 -14.39 28.30 25.71
N TYR A 29 -14.61 28.56 24.43
CA TYR A 29 -14.13 27.74 23.32
C TYR A 29 -13.09 28.50 22.48
N THR A 30 -12.09 27.77 21.99
CA THR A 30 -11.09 28.31 21.06
C THR A 30 -11.70 28.63 19.70
N ASP A 31 -11.06 29.53 18.96
CA ASP A 31 -11.44 29.87 17.59
C ASP A 31 -11.33 28.65 16.66
N GLY A 32 -10.38 27.74 16.94
CA GLY A 32 -10.26 26.46 16.24
C GLY A 32 -11.48 25.55 16.45
N ALA A 33 -11.92 25.37 17.70
CA ALA A 33 -13.11 24.57 18.00
C ALA A 33 -14.38 25.16 17.38
N LYS A 34 -14.55 26.48 17.46
CA LYS A 34 -15.71 27.17 16.87
C LYS A 34 -15.75 27.01 15.36
N LEU A 35 -14.61 27.16 14.67
CA LEU A 35 -14.52 26.97 13.22
C LEU A 35 -14.98 25.58 12.79
N ALA A 36 -14.54 24.52 13.48
CA ALA A 36 -14.90 23.15 13.16
C ALA A 36 -16.41 22.88 13.30
N LEU A 37 -17.06 23.47 14.32
CA LEU A 37 -18.51 23.38 14.49
C LEU A 37 -19.25 24.20 13.41
N THR A 38 -18.83 25.45 13.18
CA THR A 38 -19.46 26.34 12.19
C THR A 38 -19.41 25.75 10.79
N ASP A 39 -18.31 25.11 10.38
CA ASP A 39 -18.23 24.41 9.09
C ASP A 39 -19.27 23.29 8.93
N MET A 40 -19.56 22.54 10.00
CA MET A 40 -20.60 21.52 9.98
C MET A 40 -22.01 22.14 10.03
N MET A 41 -22.18 23.27 10.70
CA MET A 41 -23.44 24.03 10.67
C MET A 41 -23.73 24.57 9.28
N GLU A 42 -22.74 25.13 8.58
CA GLU A 42 -22.86 25.61 7.20
C GLU A 42 -23.29 24.49 6.25
N ALA A 43 -22.66 23.32 6.34
CA ALA A 43 -23.05 22.15 5.57
C ALA A 43 -24.49 21.69 5.89
N ALA A 44 -24.90 21.76 7.16
CA ALA A 44 -26.25 21.42 7.60
C ALA A 44 -27.32 22.41 7.10
N TYR A 45 -27.05 23.72 7.11
CA TYR A 45 -27.95 24.70 6.51
C TYR A 45 -28.10 24.46 5.00
N GLN A 46 -26.99 24.24 4.30
CA GLN A 46 -27.01 23.95 2.86
C GLN A 46 -27.86 22.72 2.54
N ALA A 47 -27.73 21.64 3.32
CA ALA A 47 -28.53 20.43 3.15
C ALA A 47 -30.03 20.65 3.42
N LEU A 48 -30.38 21.56 4.34
CA LEU A 48 -31.77 21.91 4.62
C LEU A 48 -32.38 22.81 3.54
N ASP A 49 -31.62 23.76 3.01
CA ASP A 49 -32.12 24.79 2.10
C ASP A 49 -32.12 24.35 0.63
N ASN A 50 -31.04 23.72 0.16
CA ASN A 50 -30.80 23.46 -1.26
C ASN A 50 -30.90 21.98 -1.66
N GLY A 51 -31.08 21.07 -0.69
CA GLY A 51 -31.13 19.63 -0.95
C GLY A 51 -29.77 19.05 -1.35
N ASP A 52 -29.79 18.06 -2.24
CA ASP A 52 -28.61 17.31 -2.69
C ASP A 52 -27.80 18.09 -3.75
N ASN A 53 -26.89 18.94 -3.28
CA ASN A 53 -26.02 19.76 -4.13
C ASN A 53 -24.55 19.35 -3.98
N VAL A 54 -24.17 18.26 -4.65
CA VAL A 54 -22.78 17.82 -4.76
C VAL A 54 -22.06 18.49 -5.94
N PRO A 55 -20.74 18.73 -5.86
CA PRO A 55 -20.00 19.41 -6.93
C PRO A 55 -19.62 18.50 -8.10
N PHE A 56 -20.23 17.32 -8.23
CA PHE A 56 -19.94 16.32 -9.25
C PHE A 56 -21.23 15.63 -9.68
N ARG A 57 -21.19 14.87 -10.78
CA ARG A 57 -22.32 14.05 -11.23
C ARG A 57 -22.10 12.61 -10.82
N ARG A 58 -23.17 11.91 -10.43
CA ARG A 58 -23.15 10.49 -10.05
C ARG A 58 -23.25 9.55 -11.26
N ASN A 59 -22.44 9.79 -12.28
CA ASN A 59 -22.50 9.03 -13.52
C ASN A 59 -21.85 7.63 -13.44
N ARG A 60 -21.02 7.37 -12.42
CA ARG A 60 -20.49 6.03 -12.10
C ARG A 60 -21.56 5.11 -11.52
N GLU A 61 -22.63 5.67 -10.95
CA GLU A 61 -23.69 4.93 -10.27
C GLU A 61 -23.16 4.00 -9.16
N PHE A 62 -22.10 4.41 -8.46
CA PHE A 62 -21.65 3.72 -7.25
C PHE A 62 -22.70 3.78 -6.14
N TYR A 63 -23.51 4.83 -6.15
CA TYR A 63 -24.43 5.13 -5.07
C TYR A 63 -25.66 5.87 -5.60
N THR A 64 -26.84 5.39 -5.22
CA THR A 64 -28.12 6.06 -5.50
C THR A 64 -28.60 6.73 -4.20
N PRO A 65 -28.56 8.07 -4.10
CA PRO A 65 -28.94 8.77 -2.88
C PRO A 65 -30.42 8.61 -2.58
N ARG A 66 -30.75 8.51 -1.29
CA ARG A 66 -32.13 8.63 -0.81
C ARG A 66 -32.63 10.06 -1.02
N THR A 67 -33.96 10.25 -1.05
CA THR A 67 -34.60 11.57 -1.18
C THR A 67 -34.11 12.60 -0.14
N GLU A 68 -33.73 12.16 1.05
CA GLU A 68 -33.25 12.98 2.17
C GLU A 68 -31.76 12.79 2.47
N GLU A 69 -30.98 12.25 1.51
CA GLU A 69 -29.59 11.87 1.74
C GLU A 69 -28.72 13.02 2.21
N ALA A 70 -28.84 14.21 1.61
CA ALA A 70 -28.07 15.38 2.00
C ALA A 70 -28.25 15.73 3.49
N VAL A 71 -29.47 15.58 4.01
CA VAL A 71 -29.81 15.82 5.42
C VAL A 71 -29.18 14.76 6.32
N LEU A 72 -29.26 13.49 5.93
CA LEU A 72 -28.68 12.39 6.68
C LEU A 72 -27.15 12.47 6.70
N PHE A 73 -26.53 12.75 5.56
CA PHE A 73 -25.09 12.92 5.40
C PHE A 73 -24.54 14.11 6.20
N ALA A 74 -25.25 15.25 6.20
CA ALA A 74 -24.88 16.42 6.99
C ALA A 74 -25.00 16.15 8.50
N ALA A 75 -26.03 15.41 8.92
CA ALA A 75 -26.19 15.00 10.31
C ALA A 75 -25.09 14.03 10.76
N LYS A 76 -24.82 13.01 9.93
CA LYS A 76 -23.87 11.94 10.21
C LYS A 76 -23.41 11.23 8.93
N ARG A 77 -22.09 11.14 8.74
CA ARG A 77 -21.41 10.38 7.67
C ARG A 77 -20.22 9.60 8.22
N PHE A 78 -19.70 8.65 7.48
CA PHE A 78 -18.46 7.96 7.81
C PHE A 78 -17.23 8.84 7.53
N THR A 79 -16.16 8.60 8.28
CA THR A 79 -14.88 9.29 8.08
C THR A 79 -13.70 8.40 8.50
N MET A 80 -12.56 8.61 7.87
CA MET A 80 -11.27 8.00 8.21
C MET A 80 -10.27 9.05 8.74
N VAL A 81 -10.79 10.20 9.15
CA VAL A 81 -9.99 11.34 9.61
C VAL A 81 -9.59 11.13 11.08
N PRO A 82 -8.30 11.25 11.42
CA PRO A 82 -7.79 10.99 12.77
C PRO A 82 -8.21 12.08 13.79
N PRO A 83 -8.27 11.78 15.10
CA PRO A 83 -7.96 10.51 15.75
C PRO A 83 -9.20 9.63 15.84
N PHE A 84 -9.00 8.32 16.01
CA PHE A 84 -10.08 7.36 16.18
C PHE A 84 -10.23 6.98 17.65
N ASP A 85 -11.36 7.33 18.27
CA ASP A 85 -11.63 6.99 19.68
C ASP A 85 -11.86 5.48 19.94
N LYS A 86 -11.82 4.63 18.90
CA LYS A 86 -12.03 3.18 19.01
C LYS A 86 -10.80 2.43 18.53
N THR A 87 -10.00 1.92 19.47
CA THR A 87 -8.89 1.00 19.21
C THR A 87 -9.37 -0.15 18.31
N GLY A 88 -8.72 -0.35 17.17
CA GLY A 88 -9.03 -1.42 16.22
C GLY A 88 -10.06 -1.09 15.13
N SER A 89 -10.56 0.16 15.03
CA SER A 89 -11.38 0.59 13.90
C SER A 89 -10.63 1.59 13.02
N VAL A 90 -10.69 1.41 11.69
CA VAL A 90 -10.08 2.30 10.69
C VAL A 90 -11.00 3.46 10.28
N TYR A 91 -12.22 3.52 10.82
CA TYR A 91 -13.20 4.54 10.51
C TYR A 91 -14.03 4.92 11.74
N THR A 92 -14.66 6.09 11.69
CA THR A 92 -15.65 6.56 12.67
C THR A 92 -16.76 7.31 11.94
N CYS A 93 -17.55 8.10 12.68
CA CYS A 93 -18.55 8.98 12.10
C CYS A 93 -18.23 10.45 12.37
N TYR A 94 -18.54 11.30 11.40
CA TYR A 94 -18.51 12.75 11.49
C TYR A 94 -19.81 13.35 10.98
N GLY A 95 -19.93 14.67 10.87
CA GLY A 95 -21.19 15.39 10.62
C GLY A 95 -21.61 16.22 11.84
N LEU A 96 -22.69 16.99 11.74
CA LEU A 96 -23.08 17.95 12.77
C LEU A 96 -23.32 17.29 14.13
N GLY A 97 -23.92 16.10 14.17
CA GLY A 97 -24.16 15.38 15.43
C GLY A 97 -22.86 15.02 16.17
N PRO A 98 -21.96 14.21 15.56
CA PRO A 98 -20.66 13.91 16.14
C PRO A 98 -19.79 15.14 16.41
N ALA A 99 -19.79 16.13 15.51
CA ALA A 99 -19.02 17.37 15.68
C ALA A 99 -19.52 18.18 16.89
N LEU A 100 -20.83 18.26 17.11
CA LEU A 100 -21.41 18.92 18.28
C LEU A 100 -21.06 18.17 19.57
N GLY A 101 -21.13 16.83 19.56
CA GLY A 101 -20.72 16.01 20.71
C GLY A 101 -19.24 16.20 21.06
N TRP A 102 -18.35 16.27 20.06
CA TRP A 102 -16.95 16.63 20.26
C TRP A 102 -16.81 18.07 20.77
N PHE A 103 -17.51 19.03 20.17
CA PHE A 103 -17.44 20.43 20.53
C PHE A 103 -17.82 20.66 21.99
N GLU A 104 -18.86 20.00 22.50
CA GLU A 104 -19.25 20.08 23.92
C GLU A 104 -18.12 19.70 24.89
N THR A 105 -17.25 18.77 24.51
CA THR A 105 -16.08 18.37 25.33
C THR A 105 -14.90 19.32 25.22
N GLN A 106 -14.94 20.28 24.28
CA GLN A 106 -13.90 21.30 24.10
C GLN A 106 -14.14 22.57 24.94
N ASP A 107 -15.17 22.61 25.78
CA ASP A 107 -15.34 23.72 26.72
C ASP A 107 -14.16 23.71 27.69
N MET A 108 -13.46 24.85 27.87
CA MET A 108 -12.29 24.87 28.77
C MET A 108 -12.62 24.55 30.24
N LEU A 109 -13.89 24.59 30.65
CA LEU A 109 -14.34 24.17 31.98
C LEU A 109 -14.77 22.69 32.02
N TYR A 110 -14.81 22.00 30.88
CA TYR A 110 -15.10 20.57 30.77
C TYR A 110 -14.00 19.74 31.44
N GLY A 111 -14.36 18.66 32.15
CA GLY A 111 -13.42 17.79 32.87
C GLY A 111 -12.90 18.36 34.20
N GLY A 112 -13.28 19.59 34.55
CA GLY A 112 -12.97 20.20 35.85
C GLY A 112 -11.57 20.80 35.95
N LYS A 113 -11.17 21.11 37.18
CA LYS A 113 -10.04 22.00 37.49
C LYS A 113 -8.67 21.42 37.14
N GLU A 114 -8.52 20.11 37.27
CA GLU A 114 -7.28 19.40 36.94
C GLU A 114 -7.00 19.47 35.43
N GLN A 115 -8.02 19.18 34.61
CA GLN A 115 -7.91 19.25 33.16
C GLN A 115 -7.61 20.67 32.67
N LEU A 116 -8.20 21.69 33.32
CA LEU A 116 -7.92 23.09 33.01
C LEU A 116 -6.44 23.47 33.23
N LEU A 117 -5.80 22.98 34.29
CA LEU A 117 -4.37 23.19 34.53
C LEU A 117 -3.50 22.45 33.49
N ILE A 118 -3.90 21.24 33.08
CA ILE A 118 -3.22 20.49 32.02
C ILE A 118 -3.27 21.27 30.70
N LYS A 119 -4.45 21.81 30.33
CA LYS A 119 -4.62 22.64 29.13
C LYS A 119 -3.83 23.95 29.20
N ALA A 120 -3.78 24.60 30.37
CA ALA A 120 -2.95 25.78 30.58
C ALA A 120 -1.47 25.48 30.36
N LYS A 121 -0.96 24.38 30.91
CA LYS A 121 0.41 23.92 30.70
C LYS A 121 0.69 23.66 29.21
N LEU A 122 -0.19 22.93 28.53
CA LEU A 122 -0.05 22.64 27.10
C LEU A 122 -0.01 23.91 26.24
N ALA A 123 -0.89 24.87 26.51
CA ALA A 123 -0.89 26.15 25.79
C ALA A 123 0.41 26.93 25.99
N LEU A 124 0.94 26.95 27.22
CA LEU A 124 2.22 27.61 27.53
C LEU A 124 3.40 26.91 26.86
N GLU A 125 3.44 25.56 26.85
CA GLU A 125 4.48 24.78 26.18
C GLU A 125 4.51 25.06 24.67
N LYS A 126 3.35 25.00 24.02
CA LYS A 126 3.24 25.31 22.58
C LYS A 126 3.57 26.77 22.26
N ALA A 127 3.20 27.70 23.14
CA ALA A 127 3.55 29.11 22.99
C ALA A 127 5.07 29.31 23.09
N ALA A 128 5.71 28.65 24.05
CA ALA A 128 7.17 28.71 24.21
C ALA A 128 7.90 28.10 23.00
N GLU A 129 7.45 26.96 22.48
CA GLU A 129 8.00 26.33 21.28
C GLU A 129 7.92 27.27 20.07
N LEU A 130 6.73 27.78 19.76
CA LEU A 130 6.54 28.67 18.62
C LEU A 130 7.34 29.97 18.75
N LEU A 131 7.41 30.56 19.95
CA LEU A 131 8.14 31.80 20.19
C LEU A 131 9.66 31.62 20.13
N LYS A 132 10.17 30.43 20.48
CA LYS A 132 11.59 30.10 20.37
C LYS A 132 12.07 30.06 18.92
N ASP A 133 11.22 29.52 18.05
CA ASP A 133 11.54 29.33 16.62
C ASP A 133 11.07 30.51 15.75
N ALA A 134 10.35 31.47 16.32
CA ALA A 134 9.79 32.61 15.59
C ALA A 134 10.86 33.66 15.24
N HIS A 135 11.19 33.75 13.94
CA HIS A 135 11.94 34.87 13.37
C HIS A 135 10.99 35.96 12.86
N ILE A 136 11.32 37.22 13.11
CA ILE A 136 10.47 38.38 12.77
C ILE A 136 11.09 39.16 11.62
N GLU A 137 10.87 38.69 10.40
CA GLU A 137 11.25 39.39 9.17
C GLU A 137 10.15 39.26 8.11
N LYS A 138 10.47 39.57 6.84
CA LYS A 138 9.55 39.42 5.69
C LYS A 138 9.88 38.21 4.82
N GLU A 139 10.86 37.42 5.22
CA GLU A 139 11.32 36.25 4.49
C GLU A 139 10.42 35.05 4.79
N ILE A 140 10.60 33.98 4.00
CA ILE A 140 9.81 32.76 4.13
C ILE A 140 10.02 32.17 5.52
N GLY A 141 8.94 31.70 6.13
CA GLY A 141 8.95 31.11 7.46
C GLY A 141 8.96 32.12 8.61
N CYS A 142 9.13 33.41 8.33
CA CYS A 142 9.04 34.46 9.35
C CYS A 142 7.59 34.73 9.76
N TYR A 143 7.42 35.31 10.95
CA TYR A 143 6.13 35.60 11.56
C TYR A 143 5.87 37.10 11.73
N ALA A 144 4.61 37.49 11.71
CA ALA A 144 4.26 38.91 11.85
C ALA A 144 4.60 39.45 13.27
N PRO A 145 5.33 40.59 13.38
CA PRO A 145 5.74 41.14 14.68
C PRO A 145 4.57 41.45 15.62
N LYS A 146 3.39 41.76 15.06
CA LYS A 146 2.18 42.02 15.84
C LYS A 146 1.63 40.74 16.47
N ALA A 147 1.63 39.63 15.73
CA ALA A 147 1.11 38.36 16.20
C ALA A 147 2.03 37.75 17.28
N VAL A 148 3.36 37.81 17.08
CA VAL A 148 4.35 37.37 18.07
C VAL A 148 4.21 38.13 19.40
N ARG A 149 4.08 39.47 19.36
CA ARG A 149 3.90 40.29 20.57
C ARG A 149 2.59 39.97 21.31
N LYS A 150 1.50 39.73 20.57
CA LYS A 150 0.22 39.32 21.18
C LYS A 150 0.35 37.96 21.87
N LEU A 151 1.00 36.99 21.24
CA LEU A 151 1.24 35.68 21.84
C LEU A 151 2.09 35.78 23.10
N GLN A 152 3.18 36.57 23.09
CA GLN A 152 4.00 36.82 24.28
C GLN A 152 3.18 37.42 25.43
N ALA A 153 2.34 38.41 25.14
CA ALA A 153 1.48 39.04 26.14
C ALA A 153 0.46 38.05 26.72
N SER A 154 -0.19 37.27 25.86
CA SER A 154 -1.20 36.28 26.25
C SER A 154 -0.59 35.12 27.06
N ALA A 155 0.57 34.59 26.66
CA ALA A 155 1.30 33.57 27.41
C ALA A 155 1.70 34.07 28.80
N LYS A 156 2.15 35.33 28.93
CA LYS A 156 2.44 35.94 30.23
C LYS A 156 1.18 36.07 31.11
N ALA A 157 0.05 36.46 30.53
CA ALA A 157 -1.22 36.56 31.23
C ALA A 157 -1.71 35.19 31.71
N LEU A 158 -1.60 34.16 30.87
CA LEU A 158 -1.92 32.78 31.22
C LEU A 158 -1.03 32.26 32.35
N GLN A 159 0.28 32.51 32.30
CA GLN A 159 1.19 32.12 33.39
C GLN A 159 0.79 32.76 34.73
N LEU A 160 0.39 34.03 34.71
CA LEU A 160 -0.07 34.73 35.91
C LEU A 160 -1.39 34.16 36.43
N ALA A 161 -2.34 33.89 35.54
CA ALA A 161 -3.63 33.29 35.87
C ALA A 161 -3.46 31.88 36.45
N ALA A 162 -2.58 31.06 35.88
CA ALA A 162 -2.28 29.71 36.36
C ALA A 162 -1.60 29.72 37.74
N THR A 163 -0.68 30.66 37.97
CA THR A 163 0.02 30.80 39.27
C THR A 163 -0.92 31.30 40.37
N SER A 164 -1.90 32.14 40.00
CA SER A 164 -2.88 32.72 40.92
C SER A 164 -4.15 31.87 41.06
N PHE A 165 -4.19 30.68 40.45
CA PHE A 165 -5.38 29.85 40.40
C PHE A 165 -5.65 29.22 41.78
N ASP A 166 -6.79 29.56 42.37
CA ASP A 166 -7.31 28.88 43.56
C ASP A 166 -8.28 27.77 43.13
N PRO A 167 -7.97 26.49 43.43
CA PRO A 167 -8.85 25.35 43.18
C PRO A 167 -10.22 25.44 43.84
N LYS A 168 -10.52 26.44 44.68
CA LYS A 168 -11.86 26.70 45.24
C LYS A 168 -12.73 27.63 44.39
N THR A 169 -12.16 28.34 43.42
CA THR A 169 -12.91 29.26 42.52
C THR A 169 -13.56 28.54 41.34
N SER A 170 -14.32 29.25 40.49
CA SER A 170 -14.96 28.69 39.29
C SER A 170 -13.95 28.26 38.21
N GLY A 171 -12.77 28.88 38.17
CA GLY A 171 -11.75 28.67 37.14
C GLY A 171 -11.98 29.41 35.84
N GLU A 172 -13.04 30.20 35.71
CA GLU A 172 -13.37 30.95 34.50
C GLU A 172 -12.26 31.90 34.03
N ALA A 173 -11.61 32.62 34.95
CA ALA A 173 -10.52 33.53 34.60
C ALA A 173 -9.32 32.78 33.98
N LEU A 174 -9.00 31.58 34.51
CA LEU A 174 -7.97 30.73 33.95
C LEU A 174 -8.42 30.16 32.59
N ALA A 175 -9.67 29.68 32.49
CA ALA A 175 -10.24 29.19 31.23
C ALA A 175 -10.18 30.22 30.11
N LEU A 176 -10.59 31.47 30.36
CA LEU A 176 -10.51 32.55 29.39
C LEU A 176 -9.06 32.87 28.99
N ALA A 177 -8.11 32.81 29.92
CA ALA A 177 -6.69 33.00 29.62
C ALA A 177 -6.13 31.85 28.76
N VAL A 178 -6.58 30.61 28.96
CA VAL A 178 -6.23 29.45 28.12
C VAL A 178 -6.76 29.64 26.70
N VAL A 179 -8.05 30.01 26.57
CA VAL A 179 -8.68 30.29 25.27
C VAL A 179 -7.92 31.38 24.53
N ASP A 180 -7.64 32.52 25.17
CA ASP A 180 -6.92 33.61 24.52
C ASP A 180 -5.52 33.18 24.07
N CYS A 181 -4.79 32.42 24.88
CA CYS A 181 -3.46 31.92 24.53
C CYS A 181 -3.50 31.02 23.29
N PHE A 182 -4.42 30.05 23.23
CA PHE A 182 -4.60 29.20 22.03
C PHE A 182 -5.01 30.03 20.80
N ASN A 183 -5.89 31.01 20.96
CA ASN A 183 -6.30 31.89 19.86
C ASN A 183 -5.14 32.75 19.35
N ARG A 184 -4.28 33.27 20.24
CA ARG A 184 -3.07 34.01 19.84
C ARG A 184 -1.98 33.11 19.25
N LEU A 185 -1.87 31.85 19.73
CA LEU A 185 -1.03 30.82 19.12
C LEU A 185 -1.42 30.59 17.66
N ARG A 186 -2.73 30.39 17.42
CA ARG A 186 -3.30 30.25 16.08
C ARG A 186 -3.05 31.48 15.21
N GLU A 187 -3.33 32.69 15.71
CA GLU A 187 -3.03 33.95 14.98
C GLU A 187 -1.53 34.04 14.61
N CYS A 188 -0.64 33.70 15.55
CA CYS A 188 0.79 33.73 15.31
C CYS A 188 1.19 32.76 14.20
N ARG A 189 0.77 31.48 14.26
CA ARG A 189 1.07 30.51 13.19
C ARG A 189 0.50 30.91 11.83
N HIS A 190 -0.73 31.42 11.80
CA HIS A 190 -1.37 31.87 10.56
C HIS A 190 -0.70 33.11 9.96
N SER A 191 0.16 33.80 10.74
CA SER A 191 0.95 34.92 10.25
C SER A 191 2.29 34.54 9.61
N ARG A 192 2.60 33.23 9.55
CA ARG A 192 3.81 32.72 8.90
C ARG A 192 3.79 33.08 7.41
N VAL A 193 4.86 33.68 6.92
CA VAL A 193 5.01 34.01 5.51
C VAL A 193 5.30 32.72 4.72
N LEU A 194 4.37 32.34 3.83
CA LEU A 194 4.56 31.23 2.91
C LEU A 194 5.17 31.75 1.59
N ARG A 195 5.99 30.93 0.92
CA ARG A 195 6.57 31.27 -0.39
C ARG A 195 5.48 31.63 -1.40
N THR A 196 4.36 30.91 -1.41
CA THR A 196 3.25 31.16 -2.35
C THR A 196 2.56 32.52 -2.15
N ASP A 197 2.83 33.22 -1.05
CA ASP A 197 2.32 34.56 -0.80
C ASP A 197 3.26 35.67 -1.31
N ILE A 198 4.56 35.39 -1.45
CA ILE A 198 5.57 36.40 -1.81
C ILE A 198 6.30 36.11 -3.14
N ASP A 199 6.30 34.87 -3.58
CA ASP A 199 6.78 34.40 -4.89
C ASP A 199 5.69 33.53 -5.54
N PRO A 200 4.65 34.14 -6.14
CA PRO A 200 3.55 33.41 -6.74
C PRO A 200 3.97 32.51 -7.91
N ALA A 201 5.14 32.75 -8.51
CA ALA A 201 5.67 31.98 -9.64
C ALA A 201 6.41 30.71 -9.21
N ALA A 202 6.83 30.58 -7.95
CA ALA A 202 7.38 29.34 -7.43
C ALA A 202 6.37 28.18 -7.47
N SER A 203 6.85 26.99 -7.81
CA SER A 203 6.10 25.74 -7.63
C SER A 203 6.25 25.22 -6.20
N LEU A 204 5.64 24.07 -5.89
CA LEU A 204 5.80 23.45 -4.57
C LEU A 204 7.26 23.05 -4.27
N TYR A 205 8.01 22.61 -5.28
CA TYR A 205 9.35 22.03 -5.09
C TYR A 205 10.50 22.95 -5.52
N VAL A 206 10.26 23.88 -6.44
CA VAL A 206 11.30 24.73 -7.01
C VAL A 206 10.86 26.18 -7.10
N THR A 207 11.80 27.08 -6.84
CA THR A 207 11.68 28.51 -7.14
C THR A 207 11.72 28.78 -8.64
N SER A 208 11.31 30.00 -9.04
CA SER A 208 11.42 30.44 -10.44
C SER A 208 12.85 30.34 -10.99
N ARG A 209 13.86 30.57 -10.14
CA ARG A 209 15.29 30.44 -10.50
C ARG A 209 15.68 28.98 -10.71
N GLU A 210 15.29 28.10 -9.80
CA GLU A 210 15.60 26.67 -9.88
C GLU A 210 14.89 25.99 -11.06
N LEU A 211 13.71 26.47 -11.45
CA LEU A 211 13.05 26.01 -12.67
C LEU A 211 13.89 26.33 -13.93
N GLY A 212 14.51 27.50 -13.99
CA GLY A 212 15.47 27.83 -15.07
C GLY A 212 16.72 26.95 -15.05
N GLN A 213 17.20 26.56 -13.86
CA GLN A 213 18.30 25.59 -13.73
C GLN A 213 17.86 24.19 -14.18
N LEU A 214 16.61 23.80 -13.92
CA LEU A 214 16.06 22.52 -14.36
C LEU A 214 16.03 22.41 -15.89
N GLN A 215 15.68 23.49 -16.59
CA GLN A 215 15.75 23.54 -18.06
C GLN A 215 17.18 23.27 -18.58
N GLN A 216 18.19 23.84 -17.93
CA GLN A 216 19.60 23.59 -18.26
C GLN A 216 19.99 22.14 -17.97
N LEU A 217 19.56 21.59 -16.83
CA LEU A 217 19.85 20.20 -16.46
C LEU A 217 19.26 19.19 -17.44
N VAL A 218 18.02 19.40 -17.90
CA VAL A 218 17.41 18.58 -18.96
C VAL A 218 18.24 18.64 -20.25
N ALA A 219 18.86 19.78 -20.55
CA ALA A 219 19.71 19.95 -21.71
C ALA A 219 21.14 19.40 -21.54
N GLU A 220 21.65 19.22 -20.32
CA GLU A 220 23.06 18.88 -20.08
C GLU A 220 23.28 17.47 -19.52
N ASP A 221 22.36 16.95 -18.71
CA ASP A 221 22.47 15.67 -18.03
C ASP A 221 21.74 14.56 -18.82
N PRO A 222 22.45 13.52 -19.32
CA PRO A 222 21.85 12.45 -20.10
C PRO A 222 20.78 11.63 -19.35
N LEU A 223 20.92 11.43 -18.04
CA LEU A 223 19.95 10.67 -17.24
C LEU A 223 18.66 11.46 -17.06
N ILE A 224 18.78 12.75 -16.74
CA ILE A 224 17.62 13.65 -16.60
C ILE A 224 16.95 13.88 -17.96
N ARG A 225 17.73 14.03 -19.03
CA ARG A 225 17.20 14.14 -20.40
C ARG A 225 16.36 12.91 -20.78
N GLY A 226 16.88 11.71 -20.53
CA GLY A 226 16.14 10.47 -20.83
C GLY A 226 14.82 10.37 -20.05
N GLN A 227 14.79 10.83 -18.79
CA GLN A 227 13.53 10.94 -18.02
C GLN A 227 12.58 11.98 -18.63
N TYR A 228 13.09 13.14 -19.02
CA TYR A 228 12.27 14.18 -19.65
C TYR A 228 11.69 13.73 -21.00
N GLU A 229 12.42 12.97 -21.80
CA GLU A 229 11.94 12.40 -23.07
C GLU A 229 10.77 11.43 -22.84
N GLN A 230 10.81 10.61 -21.78
CA GLN A 230 9.68 9.76 -21.41
C GLN A 230 8.46 10.60 -20.97
N ILE A 231 8.70 11.65 -20.18
CA ILE A 231 7.65 12.60 -19.76
C ILE A 231 7.00 13.27 -20.98
N ALA A 232 7.80 13.73 -21.94
CA ALA A 232 7.32 14.33 -23.18
C ALA A 232 6.49 13.33 -24.02
N ALA A 233 6.94 12.09 -24.13
CA ALA A 233 6.22 11.04 -24.83
C ALA A 233 4.85 10.74 -24.17
N ILE A 234 4.80 10.68 -22.84
CA ILE A 234 3.55 10.47 -22.09
C ILE A 234 2.60 11.66 -22.25
N SER A 235 3.12 12.89 -22.19
CA SER A 235 2.34 14.10 -22.45
C SER A 235 1.70 14.07 -23.84
N GLY A 236 2.37 13.49 -24.85
CA GLY A 236 1.81 13.31 -26.19
C GLY A 236 0.65 12.31 -26.33
N GLN A 237 0.30 11.54 -25.29
CA GLN A 237 -0.71 10.47 -25.37
C GLN A 237 -2.17 10.94 -25.48
N PHE A 238 -2.43 12.19 -25.12
CA PHE A 238 -3.77 12.78 -25.12
C PHE A 238 -3.73 14.17 -25.72
N SER A 239 -4.69 14.49 -26.59
CA SER A 239 -4.87 15.84 -27.11
C SER A 239 -5.67 16.72 -26.14
N LEU A 240 -5.65 18.03 -26.35
CA LEU A 240 -6.49 18.95 -25.59
C LEU A 240 -7.97 18.72 -25.89
N GLU A 241 -8.28 18.46 -27.16
CA GLU A 241 -9.63 18.20 -27.66
C GLU A 241 -10.22 16.94 -27.00
N GLU A 242 -9.44 15.87 -26.86
CA GLU A 242 -9.86 14.65 -26.18
C GLU A 242 -10.21 14.90 -24.70
N LEU A 243 -9.39 15.68 -23.98
CA LEU A 243 -9.63 16.00 -22.57
C LEU A 243 -10.84 16.91 -22.38
N GLN A 244 -11.00 17.93 -23.23
CA GLN A 244 -12.18 18.80 -23.24
C GLN A 244 -13.45 17.99 -23.53
N LEU A 245 -13.36 17.04 -24.47
CA LEU A 245 -14.47 16.15 -24.80
C LEU A 245 -14.85 15.26 -23.62
N ALA A 246 -13.87 14.69 -22.91
CA ALA A 246 -14.11 13.89 -21.71
C ALA A 246 -14.80 14.70 -20.61
N VAL A 247 -14.36 15.93 -20.32
CA VAL A 247 -15.02 16.81 -19.35
C VAL A 247 -16.45 17.13 -19.78
N SER A 248 -16.64 17.60 -21.02
CA SER A 248 -17.97 17.97 -21.53
C SER A 248 -18.95 16.80 -21.54
N LEU A 249 -18.56 15.64 -22.07
CA LEU A 249 -19.49 14.52 -22.27
C LEU A 249 -19.77 13.75 -20.97
N ILE A 250 -18.80 13.64 -20.08
CA ILE A 250 -18.89 12.76 -18.90
C ILE A 250 -19.15 13.56 -17.62
N ALA A 251 -18.38 14.63 -17.37
CA ALA A 251 -18.49 15.39 -16.12
C ALA A 251 -19.61 16.45 -16.16
N GLU A 252 -19.94 17.00 -17.33
CA GLU A 252 -20.92 18.09 -17.45
C GLU A 252 -22.29 17.63 -17.98
N LYS A 253 -22.34 16.66 -18.90
CA LYS A 253 -23.57 16.24 -19.61
C LYS A 253 -24.08 14.84 -19.22
N ASP A 254 -25.37 14.61 -19.48
CA ASP A 254 -25.96 13.27 -19.43
C ASP A 254 -25.87 12.66 -20.82
N THR A 255 -24.73 12.03 -21.10
CA THR A 255 -24.43 11.54 -22.45
C THR A 255 -24.75 10.06 -22.55
N ALA A 256 -25.55 9.70 -23.57
CA ALA A 256 -25.88 8.31 -23.85
C ALA A 256 -24.65 7.50 -24.27
N TYR A 257 -24.63 6.20 -23.97
CA TYR A 257 -23.47 5.35 -24.23
C TYR A 257 -23.13 5.21 -25.70
N GLU A 258 -24.09 5.29 -26.60
CA GLU A 258 -23.85 5.27 -28.04
C GLU A 258 -22.88 6.39 -28.43
N GLU A 259 -23.05 7.58 -27.86
CA GLU A 259 -22.15 8.70 -28.12
C GLU A 259 -20.81 8.53 -27.39
N LEU A 260 -20.83 8.06 -26.14
CA LEU A 260 -19.56 7.82 -25.42
C LEU A 260 -18.70 6.76 -26.11
N ASN A 261 -19.30 5.70 -26.65
CA ASN A 261 -18.63 4.61 -27.38
C ASN A 261 -18.01 5.07 -28.71
N ASN A 262 -18.48 6.19 -29.29
CA ASN A 262 -17.85 6.79 -30.48
C ASN A 262 -16.48 7.39 -30.16
N HIS A 263 -16.25 7.79 -28.90
CA HIS A 263 -15.05 8.55 -28.49
C HIS A 263 -14.16 7.79 -27.51
N PHE A 264 -14.72 6.87 -26.72
CA PHE A 264 -14.01 6.21 -25.63
C PHE A 264 -14.16 4.69 -25.68
N TYR A 265 -13.07 4.00 -25.32
CA TYR A 265 -13.13 2.58 -24.99
C TYR A 265 -13.58 2.42 -23.54
N LEU A 266 -14.80 1.90 -23.34
CA LEU A 266 -15.46 1.77 -22.04
C LEU A 266 -15.67 0.30 -21.68
N TRP A 267 -14.76 -0.22 -20.86
CA TRP A 267 -14.81 -1.59 -20.31
C TRP A 267 -14.42 -1.55 -18.83
N SER A 268 -14.90 -2.54 -18.09
CA SER A 268 -14.63 -2.75 -16.67
C SER A 268 -14.04 -4.14 -16.46
N SER A 269 -13.38 -4.38 -15.33
CA SER A 269 -12.92 -5.71 -14.93
C SER A 269 -13.45 -6.09 -13.54
N THR A 270 -13.34 -7.36 -13.17
CA THR A 270 -13.62 -7.83 -11.80
C THR A 270 -12.59 -7.36 -10.77
N ASP A 271 -11.49 -6.71 -11.16
CA ASP A 271 -10.40 -6.24 -10.28
C ASP A 271 -9.84 -7.34 -9.35
N LYS A 272 -9.90 -8.62 -9.78
CA LYS A 272 -9.45 -9.81 -9.02
C LYS A 272 -10.14 -10.03 -7.67
N ILE A 273 -11.39 -9.58 -7.50
CA ILE A 273 -12.12 -9.72 -6.22
C ILE A 273 -13.07 -10.93 -6.15
N ALA A 274 -13.30 -11.64 -7.26
CA ALA A 274 -14.24 -12.76 -7.33
C ALA A 274 -13.59 -14.08 -6.88
N ASN A 275 -13.40 -14.23 -5.56
CA ASN A 275 -12.77 -15.41 -4.95
C ASN A 275 -13.79 -16.52 -4.67
N PHE A 276 -13.37 -17.78 -4.86
CA PHE A 276 -14.18 -18.96 -4.57
C PHE A 276 -13.35 -20.17 -4.12
N ARG A 277 -14.02 -21.16 -3.52
CA ARG A 277 -13.44 -22.43 -3.07
C ARG A 277 -14.17 -23.60 -3.74
N ALA A 278 -13.42 -24.55 -4.28
CA ALA A 278 -13.98 -25.80 -4.78
C ALA A 278 -14.43 -26.69 -3.61
N PRO A 279 -15.58 -27.40 -3.70
CA PRO A 279 -15.98 -28.38 -2.70
C PRO A 279 -14.92 -29.46 -2.43
N ASP A 280 -14.89 -30.03 -1.23
CA ASP A 280 -13.87 -31.03 -0.83
C ASP A 280 -13.95 -32.34 -1.62
N ASN A 281 -15.10 -32.62 -2.25
CA ASN A 281 -15.33 -33.78 -3.13
C ASN A 281 -15.26 -33.44 -4.63
N ALA A 282 -14.98 -32.19 -5.01
CA ALA A 282 -14.91 -31.78 -6.41
C ALA A 282 -13.61 -32.24 -7.09
N SER A 283 -13.70 -32.56 -8.37
CA SER A 283 -12.56 -32.94 -9.23
C SER A 283 -12.52 -32.16 -10.55
N THR A 284 -13.68 -31.75 -11.06
CA THR A 284 -13.79 -30.87 -12.24
C THR A 284 -14.83 -29.77 -12.02
N ALA A 285 -14.78 -28.75 -12.87
CA ALA A 285 -15.72 -27.66 -12.91
C ALA A 285 -16.10 -27.28 -14.36
N THR A 286 -17.29 -26.69 -14.54
CA THR A 286 -17.71 -26.02 -15.78
C THR A 286 -18.10 -24.59 -15.48
N LEU A 287 -17.93 -23.68 -16.45
CA LEU A 287 -18.25 -22.26 -16.32
C LEU A 287 -19.34 -21.84 -17.30
N SER A 288 -20.28 -21.01 -16.84
CA SER A 288 -21.26 -20.33 -17.68
C SER A 288 -21.36 -18.85 -17.30
N PHE A 289 -21.54 -18.00 -18.30
CA PHE A 289 -21.98 -16.61 -18.14
C PHE A 289 -23.46 -16.52 -18.46
N VAL A 290 -24.26 -15.98 -17.55
CA VAL A 290 -25.73 -15.97 -17.63
C VAL A 290 -26.23 -14.57 -17.39
N LEU A 291 -27.05 -14.04 -18.31
CA LEU A 291 -27.78 -12.80 -18.11
C LEU A 291 -29.21 -13.14 -17.63
N PRO A 292 -29.56 -12.87 -16.36
CA PRO A 292 -30.88 -13.21 -15.80
C PRO A 292 -32.03 -12.50 -16.53
N ALA A 293 -33.22 -13.12 -16.59
CA ALA A 293 -34.38 -12.52 -17.27
C ALA A 293 -34.87 -11.19 -16.67
N GLU A 294 -34.60 -10.93 -15.40
CA GLU A 294 -34.88 -9.64 -14.75
C GLU A 294 -34.07 -8.46 -15.34
N ASP A 295 -32.93 -8.78 -15.95
CA ASP A 295 -32.07 -7.87 -16.71
C ASP A 295 -32.45 -7.96 -18.19
N ASN A 296 -33.42 -7.14 -18.61
CA ASN A 296 -33.99 -7.12 -19.95
C ASN A 296 -34.21 -5.68 -20.46
N GLU A 297 -34.22 -5.52 -21.78
CA GLU A 297 -34.35 -4.23 -22.47
C GLU A 297 -35.74 -3.58 -22.30
N GLU A 298 -36.80 -4.37 -22.07
CA GLU A 298 -38.15 -3.83 -21.84
C GLU A 298 -38.28 -3.05 -20.52
N GLN A 299 -37.46 -3.35 -19.53
CA GLN A 299 -37.57 -2.82 -18.17
C GLN A 299 -36.27 -2.19 -17.63
N GLY A 300 -35.26 -1.97 -18.47
CA GLY A 300 -33.96 -1.46 -18.06
C GLY A 300 -32.87 -1.86 -19.03
N LEU A 301 -31.62 -1.91 -18.55
CA LEU A 301 -30.51 -2.47 -19.31
C LEU A 301 -30.65 -4.01 -19.33
N GLY A 302 -30.52 -4.61 -20.51
CA GLY A 302 -30.65 -6.05 -20.73
C GLY A 302 -29.58 -6.65 -21.63
N HIS A 303 -28.38 -6.06 -21.66
CA HIS A 303 -27.27 -6.57 -22.46
C HIS A 303 -25.89 -6.40 -21.80
N VAL A 304 -24.94 -7.21 -22.26
CA VAL A 304 -23.54 -7.23 -21.76
C VAL A 304 -22.58 -7.82 -22.78
N TRP A 305 -21.33 -7.34 -22.78
CA TRP A 305 -20.20 -7.98 -23.46
C TRP A 305 -19.16 -8.48 -22.47
N ILE A 306 -18.48 -9.58 -22.80
CA ILE A 306 -17.54 -10.31 -21.91
C ILE A 306 -16.27 -10.67 -22.68
N ASP A 307 -15.11 -10.47 -22.06
CA ASP A 307 -13.78 -10.73 -22.64
C ASP A 307 -12.73 -11.13 -21.55
N ASN A 308 -11.54 -11.58 -21.97
CA ASN A 308 -10.34 -11.79 -21.16
C ASN A 308 -10.54 -12.62 -19.86
N LEU A 309 -11.10 -13.82 -19.98
CA LEU A 309 -11.35 -14.72 -18.86
C LEU A 309 -10.06 -15.41 -18.36
N GLU A 310 -9.91 -15.51 -17.04
CA GLU A 310 -8.90 -16.32 -16.36
C GLU A 310 -9.42 -16.83 -14.98
N ILE A 311 -8.92 -17.98 -14.53
CA ILE A 311 -9.11 -18.48 -13.16
C ILE A 311 -7.75 -18.76 -12.52
N LEU A 312 -7.39 -17.93 -11.54
CA LEU A 312 -6.13 -18.00 -10.80
C LEU A 312 -6.23 -19.01 -9.65
N SER A 313 -5.20 -19.82 -9.42
CA SER A 313 -5.08 -20.68 -8.22
C SER A 313 -4.36 -19.95 -7.09
N ALA A 314 -4.74 -20.20 -5.83
CA ALA A 314 -4.11 -19.56 -4.67
C ALA A 314 -2.62 -19.93 -4.49
N SER A 315 -2.26 -21.20 -4.72
CA SER A 315 -0.89 -21.70 -4.45
C SER A 315 -0.24 -22.41 -5.63
N GLY A 316 -0.98 -22.67 -6.72
CA GLY A 316 -0.45 -23.33 -7.92
C GLY A 316 -0.52 -22.48 -9.19
N ALA A 317 -0.36 -23.13 -10.34
CA ALA A 317 -0.55 -22.50 -11.65
C ALA A 317 -2.03 -22.13 -11.89
N SER A 318 -2.28 -21.11 -12.73
CA SER A 318 -3.64 -20.77 -13.18
C SER A 318 -4.30 -21.96 -13.90
N LEU A 319 -5.63 -22.08 -13.76
CA LEU A 319 -6.37 -23.12 -14.45
C LEU A 319 -6.36 -22.87 -15.97
N THR A 320 -6.19 -23.94 -16.75
CA THR A 320 -6.19 -23.83 -18.22
C THR A 320 -7.62 -23.73 -18.74
N ILE A 321 -7.92 -22.63 -19.44
CA ILE A 321 -9.19 -22.40 -20.14
C ILE A 321 -8.85 -22.12 -21.60
N HIS A 322 -9.33 -22.97 -22.50
CA HIS A 322 -9.09 -22.79 -23.92
C HIS A 322 -9.92 -21.62 -24.48
N ASN A 323 -9.31 -20.85 -25.39
CA ASN A 323 -9.95 -19.70 -26.05
C ASN A 323 -10.56 -18.68 -25.07
N SER A 324 -9.85 -18.36 -23.99
CA SER A 324 -10.37 -17.51 -22.90
C SER A 324 -10.49 -16.01 -23.25
N GLY A 325 -9.87 -15.57 -24.36
CA GLY A 325 -10.10 -14.26 -24.99
C GLY A 325 -11.09 -14.32 -26.15
N PHE A 326 -11.75 -15.46 -26.40
CA PHE A 326 -12.82 -15.63 -27.40
C PHE A 326 -12.44 -15.27 -28.84
N ASP A 327 -11.16 -15.27 -29.20
CA ASP A 327 -10.66 -14.83 -30.51
C ASP A 327 -10.61 -15.95 -31.56
N GLU A 328 -10.70 -17.22 -31.13
CA GLU A 328 -10.56 -18.41 -31.98
C GLU A 328 -11.92 -19.02 -32.35
N GLY A 329 -12.09 -19.47 -33.61
CA GLY A 329 -13.31 -20.12 -34.13
C GLY A 329 -13.76 -19.62 -35.52
N HIS A 330 -14.83 -20.19 -36.06
CA HIS A 330 -15.36 -19.83 -37.39
C HIS A 330 -16.64 -18.96 -37.31
N SER A 331 -17.76 -19.55 -36.86
CA SER A 331 -19.07 -18.87 -36.73
C SER A 331 -19.46 -18.58 -35.27
N ALA A 332 -18.81 -19.26 -34.34
CA ALA A 332 -18.93 -19.11 -32.89
C ALA A 332 -17.52 -19.34 -32.30
N PRO A 333 -17.24 -18.85 -31.07
CA PRO A 333 -15.97 -19.09 -30.43
C PRO A 333 -15.77 -20.59 -30.16
N ASP A 334 -14.60 -21.13 -30.48
CA ASP A 334 -14.26 -22.52 -30.15
C ASP A 334 -14.40 -22.74 -28.63
N PHE A 335 -14.86 -23.93 -28.23
CA PHE A 335 -15.11 -24.35 -26.84
C PHE A 335 -16.27 -23.65 -26.10
N TRP A 336 -16.97 -22.71 -26.72
CA TRP A 336 -18.07 -21.96 -26.10
C TRP A 336 -19.36 -22.07 -26.91
N THR A 337 -20.47 -22.39 -26.23
CA THR A 337 -21.78 -22.57 -26.87
C THR A 337 -22.78 -21.54 -26.33
N PRO A 338 -23.55 -20.86 -27.20
CA PRO A 338 -24.66 -20.02 -26.77
C PRO A 338 -25.88 -20.88 -26.38
N GLU A 339 -26.54 -20.54 -25.30
CA GLU A 339 -27.69 -21.26 -24.74
C GLU A 339 -28.84 -20.28 -24.44
N ALA A 340 -30.00 -20.52 -25.04
CA ALA A 340 -31.25 -19.82 -24.68
C ALA A 340 -31.94 -20.61 -23.55
N ARG A 341 -31.75 -20.17 -22.30
CA ARG A 341 -32.34 -20.85 -21.13
C ARG A 341 -33.83 -20.61 -21.02
N LYS A 342 -34.29 -19.40 -21.38
CA LYS A 342 -35.70 -19.01 -21.49
C LYS A 342 -35.86 -18.00 -22.62
N GLY A 343 -37.07 -17.94 -23.19
CA GLY A 343 -37.42 -16.94 -24.20
C GLY A 343 -36.57 -17.02 -25.47
N ASN A 344 -36.34 -15.86 -26.10
CA ASN A 344 -35.57 -15.68 -27.34
C ASN A 344 -34.43 -14.66 -27.17
N PRO A 345 -33.47 -14.89 -26.25
CA PRO A 345 -32.32 -14.02 -26.08
C PRO A 345 -31.45 -13.97 -27.34
N ALA A 346 -30.76 -12.86 -27.54
CA ALA A 346 -29.81 -12.67 -28.61
C ALA A 346 -28.38 -12.90 -28.10
N MET A 347 -27.70 -13.90 -28.67
CA MET A 347 -26.28 -14.17 -28.41
C MET A 347 -25.48 -13.95 -29.68
N GLN A 348 -24.37 -13.22 -29.58
CA GLN A 348 -23.52 -12.90 -30.72
C GLN A 348 -22.05 -13.04 -30.36
N TRP A 349 -21.25 -13.48 -31.33
CA TRP A 349 -19.80 -13.34 -31.29
C TRP A 349 -19.41 -11.99 -31.90
N GLU A 350 -19.14 -11.01 -31.04
CA GLU A 350 -19.03 -9.61 -31.44
C GLU A 350 -17.61 -9.28 -31.91
N SER A 351 -17.50 -8.57 -33.03
CA SER A 351 -16.22 -8.18 -33.68
C SER A 351 -16.12 -6.68 -33.98
N ARG A 352 -17.18 -5.91 -33.69
CA ARG A 352 -17.21 -4.46 -33.91
C ARG A 352 -16.48 -3.75 -32.78
N TYR A 353 -15.60 -2.82 -33.11
CA TYR A 353 -15.05 -1.88 -32.14
C TYR A 353 -16.11 -0.83 -31.75
N PRO A 354 -16.24 -0.43 -30.46
CA PRO A 354 -15.43 -0.82 -29.29
C PRO A 354 -15.96 -2.02 -28.50
N TYR A 355 -16.88 -2.80 -29.05
CA TYR A 355 -17.60 -3.88 -28.38
C TYR A 355 -16.90 -5.25 -28.36
N CYS A 356 -15.79 -5.40 -29.09
CA CYS A 356 -15.09 -6.67 -29.30
C CYS A 356 -13.86 -6.88 -28.41
N GLY A 357 -13.84 -6.30 -27.21
CA GLY A 357 -12.75 -6.53 -26.25
C GLY A 357 -11.36 -6.04 -26.71
N GLY A 358 -10.41 -6.01 -25.79
CA GLY A 358 -9.06 -5.47 -26.00
C GLY A 358 -9.00 -3.93 -26.11
N GLY A 359 -8.25 -3.31 -25.19
CA GLY A 359 -8.08 -1.85 -25.06
C GLY A 359 -7.63 -1.08 -26.31
N ASP A 360 -7.44 0.25 -26.17
CA ASP A 360 -7.02 1.18 -27.24
C ASP A 360 -5.97 0.57 -28.19
N ARG A 361 -6.40 0.18 -29.40
CA ARG A 361 -5.57 -0.55 -30.38
C ARG A 361 -4.52 0.32 -31.07
N LYS A 362 -4.39 1.60 -30.71
CA LYS A 362 -3.26 2.45 -31.13
C LYS A 362 -2.20 2.59 -30.04
N HIS A 363 -2.57 2.37 -28.78
CA HIS A 363 -1.69 2.48 -27.62
C HIS A 363 -2.13 1.42 -26.60
N PRO A 364 -1.47 0.24 -26.53
CA PRO A 364 -1.79 -0.73 -25.49
C PRO A 364 -1.64 -0.04 -24.13
N ARG A 365 -2.76 0.14 -23.43
CA ARG A 365 -2.83 0.79 -22.13
C ARG A 365 -3.20 -0.28 -21.11
N GLU A 366 -2.47 -0.31 -20.01
CA GLU A 366 -2.86 -1.07 -18.81
C GLU A 366 -4.17 -0.48 -18.29
N ALA A 367 -5.23 -1.30 -18.22
CA ALA A 367 -6.57 -0.85 -17.83
C ALA A 367 -6.65 -0.49 -16.34
N ASN A 368 -5.66 -0.86 -15.53
CA ASN A 368 -5.59 -0.55 -14.10
C ASN A 368 -4.15 -0.76 -13.59
N PRO A 369 -3.54 0.20 -12.87
CA PRO A 369 -2.21 0.02 -12.26
C PRO A 369 -2.13 -1.10 -11.20
N SER A 370 -3.27 -1.63 -10.70
CA SER A 370 -3.28 -2.77 -9.77
C SER A 370 -3.35 -4.14 -10.44
N SER A 371 -3.53 -4.19 -11.76
CA SER A 371 -3.52 -5.41 -12.56
C SER A 371 -2.35 -5.34 -13.53
N GLU A 372 -1.17 -5.74 -13.08
CA GLU A 372 0.08 -5.76 -13.88
C GLU A 372 0.07 -6.84 -15.00
N VAL A 373 -1.10 -7.17 -15.56
CA VAL A 373 -1.22 -8.14 -16.65
C VAL A 373 -1.46 -7.36 -17.94
N GLY A 374 -0.37 -7.15 -18.69
CA GLY A 374 -0.48 -6.74 -20.08
C GLY A 374 -1.24 -7.82 -20.86
N PRO A 375 -2.16 -7.43 -21.77
CA PRO A 375 -2.92 -8.42 -22.49
C PRO A 375 -2.01 -9.28 -23.38
N ARG A 376 -2.23 -10.60 -23.35
CA ARG A 376 -1.46 -11.58 -24.14
C ARG A 376 -2.12 -11.81 -25.51
N TYR A 377 -1.97 -10.86 -26.42
CA TYR A 377 -2.50 -11.01 -27.78
C TYR A 377 -1.45 -11.52 -28.76
N ARG A 378 -1.85 -12.45 -29.64
CA ARG A 378 -1.07 -12.76 -30.85
C ARG A 378 -1.33 -11.66 -31.89
N ALA A 379 -0.25 -11.05 -32.39
CA ALA A 379 -0.36 -10.04 -33.44
C ALA A 379 -1.05 -10.61 -34.68
N GLY A 380 -2.07 -9.92 -35.20
CA GLY A 380 -2.81 -10.30 -36.40
C GLY A 380 -4.10 -11.12 -36.18
N THR A 381 -4.44 -11.45 -34.93
CA THR A 381 -5.73 -12.09 -34.61
C THR A 381 -6.88 -11.07 -34.65
N VAL A 382 -8.02 -11.45 -35.22
CA VAL A 382 -9.24 -10.61 -35.19
C VAL A 382 -9.88 -10.77 -33.82
N HIS A 383 -9.83 -9.70 -33.04
CA HIS A 383 -10.35 -9.69 -31.67
C HIS A 383 -11.88 -9.73 -31.60
N ARG A 384 -12.40 -10.52 -30.67
CA ARG A 384 -13.84 -10.75 -30.49
C ARG A 384 -14.22 -10.88 -29.01
N SER A 385 -15.50 -10.71 -28.72
CA SER A 385 -16.07 -10.85 -27.37
C SER A 385 -17.37 -11.63 -27.41
N LEU A 386 -17.82 -12.12 -26.25
CA LEU A 386 -19.16 -12.70 -26.11
C LEU A 386 -20.17 -11.59 -25.86
N TYR A 387 -21.31 -11.64 -26.55
CA TYR A 387 -22.45 -10.76 -26.32
C TYR A 387 -23.69 -11.56 -25.89
N ILE A 388 -24.42 -11.03 -24.92
CA ILE A 388 -25.73 -11.54 -24.47
C ILE A 388 -26.69 -10.35 -24.38
N CYS A 389 -27.90 -10.51 -24.91
CA CYS A 389 -28.99 -9.56 -24.75
C CYS A 389 -30.32 -10.30 -24.53
N ASN A 390 -31.11 -9.81 -23.59
CA ASN A 390 -32.46 -10.27 -23.27
C ASN A 390 -33.45 -9.18 -23.71
N PRO A 391 -34.02 -9.25 -24.92
CA PRO A 391 -34.97 -8.25 -25.38
C PRO A 391 -36.24 -8.16 -24.53
N GLY A 392 -36.85 -9.30 -24.19
CA GLY A 392 -38.11 -9.40 -23.46
C GLY A 392 -37.95 -9.88 -22.01
N ILE A 393 -39.00 -9.68 -21.21
CA ILE A 393 -39.04 -10.01 -19.78
C ILE A 393 -38.85 -11.49 -19.42
N GLU A 394 -39.02 -12.41 -20.37
CA GLU A 394 -38.85 -13.86 -20.17
C GLU A 394 -37.53 -14.38 -20.77
N ASP A 395 -36.75 -13.54 -21.43
CA ASP A 395 -35.54 -13.95 -22.15
C ASP A 395 -34.39 -14.17 -21.15
N GLU A 396 -33.69 -15.29 -21.23
CA GLU A 396 -32.53 -15.59 -20.38
C GLU A 396 -31.44 -16.25 -21.23
N GLY A 397 -30.44 -15.47 -21.63
CA GLY A 397 -29.30 -15.92 -22.44
C GLY A 397 -28.09 -16.34 -21.61
N ALA A 398 -27.35 -17.33 -22.11
CA ALA A 398 -26.08 -17.77 -21.53
C ALA A 398 -25.04 -18.16 -22.58
N TRP A 399 -23.76 -18.06 -22.19
CA TRP A 399 -22.64 -18.73 -22.86
C TRP A 399 -22.03 -19.75 -21.91
N THR A 400 -21.88 -20.99 -22.36
CA THR A 400 -21.38 -22.10 -21.54
C THR A 400 -20.10 -22.68 -22.14
N TYR A 401 -19.10 -22.88 -21.29
CA TYR A 401 -17.86 -23.57 -21.65
C TYR A 401 -18.12 -25.07 -21.79
N ASN A 402 -17.69 -25.65 -22.91
CA ASN A 402 -18.03 -27.02 -23.31
C ASN A 402 -17.13 -28.10 -22.67
N GLU A 403 -16.00 -27.72 -22.08
CA GLU A 403 -15.06 -28.67 -21.49
C GLU A 403 -15.12 -28.66 -19.96
N GLN A 404 -14.57 -29.72 -19.35
CA GLN A 404 -14.40 -29.84 -17.91
C GLN A 404 -13.03 -29.29 -17.51
N ILE A 405 -13.02 -28.33 -16.59
CA ILE A 405 -11.81 -27.72 -16.04
C ILE A 405 -11.39 -28.55 -14.81
N PRO A 406 -10.19 -29.16 -14.78
CA PRO A 406 -9.71 -29.86 -13.59
C PRO A 406 -9.56 -28.89 -12.41
N VAL A 407 -10.01 -29.31 -11.22
CA VAL A 407 -9.85 -28.53 -9.97
C VAL A 407 -9.35 -29.42 -8.85
N GLU A 408 -8.50 -28.86 -7.99
CA GLU A 408 -8.10 -29.49 -6.73
C GLU A 408 -9.24 -29.47 -5.71
N ARG A 409 -9.41 -30.59 -5.00
CA ARG A 409 -10.35 -30.74 -3.88
C ARG A 409 -10.08 -29.68 -2.82
N GLY A 410 -11.10 -28.90 -2.46
CA GLY A 410 -10.94 -27.83 -1.47
C GLY A 410 -10.09 -26.63 -1.94
N GLY A 411 -9.66 -26.62 -3.21
CA GLY A 411 -8.77 -25.60 -3.79
C GLY A 411 -9.41 -24.21 -3.80
N ARG A 412 -8.56 -23.18 -3.62
CA ARG A 412 -8.97 -21.76 -3.61
C ARG A 412 -8.57 -21.09 -4.92
N TYR A 413 -9.50 -20.32 -5.49
CA TYR A 413 -9.35 -19.72 -6.81
C TYR A 413 -9.91 -18.29 -6.88
N THR A 414 -9.51 -17.55 -7.92
CA THR A 414 -10.03 -16.22 -8.23
C THR A 414 -10.45 -16.16 -9.70
N LEU A 415 -11.69 -15.75 -9.96
CA LEU A 415 -12.22 -15.52 -11.30
C LEU A 415 -11.94 -14.08 -11.75
N THR A 416 -11.35 -13.94 -12.94
CA THR A 416 -11.10 -12.65 -13.58
C THR A 416 -11.66 -12.61 -14.99
N PHE A 417 -12.35 -11.53 -15.33
CA PHE A 417 -12.81 -11.25 -16.70
C PHE A 417 -13.06 -9.75 -16.87
N ASP A 418 -13.06 -9.30 -18.12
CA ASP A 418 -13.50 -7.98 -18.52
C ASP A 418 -14.95 -8.03 -18.98
N ALA A 419 -15.71 -6.98 -18.67
CA ALA A 419 -17.06 -6.83 -19.17
C ALA A 419 -17.41 -5.37 -19.46
N LYS A 420 -18.24 -5.19 -20.49
CA LYS A 420 -18.83 -3.91 -20.85
C LYS A 420 -20.29 -3.87 -20.47
N LEU A 421 -20.64 -2.88 -19.66
CA LEU A 421 -22.00 -2.57 -19.26
C LEU A 421 -22.27 -1.09 -19.53
N ASP A 422 -23.25 -0.82 -20.40
CA ASP A 422 -23.66 0.53 -20.80
C ASP A 422 -24.63 1.18 -19.78
N GLY A 423 -24.56 0.74 -18.52
CA GLY A 423 -25.40 1.15 -17.41
C GLY A 423 -25.31 0.17 -16.24
N LYS A 424 -26.22 0.27 -15.28
CA LYS A 424 -26.41 -0.73 -14.22
C LYS A 424 -27.53 -1.70 -14.60
N LEU A 425 -27.22 -2.98 -14.51
CA LEU A 425 -28.22 -4.05 -14.53
C LEU A 425 -29.00 -4.06 -13.19
N LYS A 426 -30.18 -4.68 -13.14
CA LYS A 426 -30.92 -4.87 -11.89
C LYS A 426 -30.28 -5.95 -11.01
N SER A 427 -29.83 -7.05 -11.61
CA SER A 427 -29.22 -8.20 -10.92
C SER A 427 -27.73 -8.35 -11.22
N GLY A 428 -27.35 -8.13 -12.48
CA GLY A 428 -25.98 -8.27 -12.95
C GLY A 428 -25.75 -9.55 -13.75
N LEU A 429 -24.67 -9.55 -14.51
CA LEU A 429 -24.17 -10.74 -15.21
C LEU A 429 -23.73 -11.78 -14.17
N LYS A 430 -24.29 -12.99 -14.24
CA LYS A 430 -23.91 -14.11 -13.37
C LYS A 430 -22.82 -14.94 -14.02
N ALA A 431 -21.66 -15.04 -13.39
CA ALA A 431 -20.67 -16.07 -13.69
C ALA A 431 -20.90 -17.27 -12.76
N VAL A 432 -21.25 -18.43 -13.32
CA VAL A 432 -21.63 -19.64 -12.59
C VAL A 432 -20.60 -20.73 -12.82
N ILE A 433 -20.02 -21.25 -11.75
CA ILE A 433 -19.08 -22.36 -11.75
C ILE A 433 -19.75 -23.56 -11.09
N SER A 434 -20.03 -24.61 -11.88
CA SER A 434 -20.64 -25.84 -11.38
C SER A 434 -19.59 -26.93 -11.22
N PHE A 435 -19.51 -27.53 -10.03
CA PHE A 435 -18.51 -28.54 -9.68
C PHE A 435 -19.03 -29.96 -9.83
N ARG A 436 -18.15 -30.89 -10.20
CA ARG A 436 -18.44 -32.33 -10.28
C ARG A 436 -17.40 -33.15 -9.54
N ASP A 437 -17.83 -34.24 -8.91
CA ASP A 437 -16.95 -35.23 -8.29
C ASP A 437 -16.28 -36.14 -9.33
N GLU A 438 -15.41 -37.07 -8.89
CA GLU A 438 -14.72 -38.02 -9.78
C GLU A 438 -15.67 -38.96 -10.53
N ALA A 439 -16.89 -39.16 -10.02
CA ALA A 439 -17.94 -39.94 -10.66
C ALA A 439 -18.82 -39.10 -11.61
N GLY A 440 -18.50 -37.81 -11.79
CA GLY A 440 -19.23 -36.86 -12.64
C GLY A 440 -20.54 -36.34 -12.02
N GLN A 441 -20.82 -36.64 -10.75
CA GLN A 441 -22.02 -36.16 -10.05
C GLN A 441 -21.85 -34.72 -9.58
N PRO A 442 -22.92 -33.91 -9.48
CA PRO A 442 -22.84 -32.54 -8.96
C PRO A 442 -22.26 -32.50 -7.54
N ALA A 443 -21.21 -31.71 -7.34
CA ALA A 443 -20.52 -31.54 -6.06
C ALA A 443 -20.80 -30.18 -5.40
N GLY A 444 -21.30 -29.20 -6.15
CA GLY A 444 -21.64 -27.87 -5.65
C GLY A 444 -21.65 -26.82 -6.77
N GLU A 445 -21.91 -25.57 -6.40
CA GLU A 445 -21.92 -24.43 -7.32
C GLU A 445 -21.39 -23.17 -6.63
N TYR A 446 -20.68 -22.34 -7.40
CA TYR A 446 -20.35 -20.95 -7.06
C TYR A 446 -20.97 -20.01 -8.08
N ALA A 447 -21.53 -18.89 -7.63
CA ALA A 447 -22.08 -17.86 -8.51
C ALA A 447 -21.59 -16.47 -8.07
N TYR A 448 -21.13 -15.68 -9.03
CA TYR A 448 -20.71 -14.28 -8.84
C TYR A 448 -21.53 -13.36 -9.74
N SER A 449 -22.08 -12.28 -9.17
CA SER A 449 -22.82 -11.26 -9.91
C SER A 449 -21.95 -10.05 -10.20
N PHE A 450 -21.63 -9.83 -11.47
CA PHE A 450 -20.92 -8.65 -11.94
C PHE A 450 -21.90 -7.57 -12.41
N ASN A 451 -21.81 -6.38 -11.82
CA ASN A 451 -22.69 -5.26 -12.16
C ASN A 451 -21.98 -3.91 -12.05
N ARG A 452 -20.83 -3.79 -12.73
CA ARG A 452 -19.99 -2.60 -12.71
C ARG A 452 -20.12 -1.80 -14.01
N LYS A 453 -20.72 -0.62 -13.91
CA LYS A 453 -20.97 0.28 -15.04
C LYS A 453 -19.64 0.73 -15.68
N SER A 454 -19.51 0.55 -16.99
CA SER A 454 -18.27 0.85 -17.74
C SER A 454 -18.08 2.33 -17.97
N SER A 455 -16.86 2.83 -17.83
CA SER A 455 -16.59 4.25 -17.64
C SER A 455 -15.13 4.55 -17.99
N VAL A 456 -14.81 5.82 -18.28
CA VAL A 456 -13.42 6.25 -18.37
C VAL A 456 -12.89 6.47 -16.95
N PRO A 457 -11.97 5.65 -16.42
CA PRO A 457 -11.50 5.81 -15.05
C PRO A 457 -10.68 7.11 -14.91
N GLY A 458 -10.84 7.83 -13.79
CA GLY A 458 -10.08 9.05 -13.51
C GLY A 458 -8.57 8.85 -13.55
N GLY A 459 -8.08 7.71 -13.03
CA GLY A 459 -6.65 7.34 -13.03
C GLY A 459 -6.01 7.36 -14.42
N ARG A 460 -6.79 7.24 -15.51
CA ARG A 460 -6.32 7.31 -16.89
C ARG A 460 -5.55 8.59 -17.22
N TYR A 461 -5.93 9.73 -16.63
CA TYR A 461 -5.35 11.03 -16.97
C TYR A 461 -4.29 11.50 -15.97
N GLN A 462 -4.12 10.81 -14.83
CA GLN A 462 -3.35 11.32 -13.71
C GLN A 462 -1.85 11.43 -14.01
N LEU A 463 -1.26 10.44 -14.68
CA LEU A 463 0.15 10.50 -15.08
C LEU A 463 0.38 11.53 -16.20
N ALA A 464 -0.50 11.56 -17.20
CA ALA A 464 -0.42 12.51 -18.30
C ALA A 464 -0.56 13.97 -17.82
N MET A 465 -1.47 14.23 -16.88
CA MET A 465 -1.61 15.53 -16.22
C MET A 465 -0.30 16.02 -15.60
N GLN A 466 0.41 15.17 -14.88
CA GLN A 466 1.70 15.55 -14.30
C GLN A 466 2.73 15.86 -15.39
N CYS A 467 2.77 15.04 -16.45
CA CYS A 467 3.68 15.24 -17.56
C CYS A 467 3.38 16.54 -18.33
N ASP A 468 2.11 16.84 -18.58
CA ASP A 468 1.65 18.09 -19.19
C ASP A 468 2.03 19.30 -18.33
N ALA A 469 1.88 19.21 -17.01
CA ALA A 469 2.26 20.30 -16.12
C ALA A 469 3.77 20.58 -16.15
N ILE A 470 4.60 19.53 -16.26
CA ILE A 470 6.05 19.65 -16.45
C ILE A 470 6.39 20.24 -17.82
N GLN A 471 5.72 19.79 -18.90
CA GLN A 471 5.89 20.37 -20.23
C GLN A 471 5.58 21.86 -20.21
N TYR A 472 4.44 22.29 -19.64
CA TYR A 472 4.12 23.70 -19.48
C TYR A 472 5.20 24.46 -18.72
N ALA A 473 5.68 23.92 -17.59
CA ALA A 473 6.70 24.58 -16.77
C ALA A 473 8.02 24.79 -17.53
N LEU A 474 8.38 23.89 -18.44
CA LEU A 474 9.65 23.92 -19.16
C LEU A 474 9.55 24.62 -20.54
N THR A 475 8.39 24.61 -21.20
CA THR A 475 8.21 25.20 -22.54
C THR A 475 7.44 26.52 -22.53
N GLY A 476 6.58 26.74 -21.53
CA GLY A 476 5.65 27.86 -21.48
C GLY A 476 4.45 27.73 -22.44
N GLU A 477 4.28 26.60 -23.13
CA GLU A 477 3.20 26.42 -24.10
C GLU A 477 1.83 26.22 -23.43
N ILE A 478 0.92 27.15 -23.66
CA ILE A 478 -0.37 27.24 -22.95
C ILE A 478 -1.28 26.02 -23.12
N ASN A 479 -1.16 25.29 -24.24
CA ASN A 479 -1.95 24.09 -24.51
C ASN A 479 -1.75 23.03 -23.42
N TYR A 480 -0.52 22.86 -22.93
CA TYR A 480 -0.25 21.92 -21.84
C TYR A 480 -0.95 22.34 -20.54
N ALA A 481 -0.96 23.63 -20.20
CA ALA A 481 -1.70 24.10 -19.02
C ALA A 481 -3.21 23.84 -19.16
N LEU A 482 -3.78 24.06 -20.34
CA LEU A 482 -5.18 23.76 -20.62
C LEU A 482 -5.50 22.27 -20.47
N LYS A 483 -4.60 21.37 -20.90
CA LYS A 483 -4.75 19.93 -20.66
C LYS A 483 -4.78 19.60 -19.18
N VAL A 484 -3.86 20.17 -18.39
CA VAL A 484 -3.82 19.99 -16.93
C VAL A 484 -5.10 20.44 -16.26
N LYS A 485 -5.67 21.61 -16.64
CA LYS A 485 -6.97 22.08 -16.11
C LYS A 485 -8.07 21.04 -16.32
N ASN A 486 -8.23 20.57 -17.56
CA ASN A 486 -9.30 19.63 -17.90
C ASN A 486 -9.11 18.27 -17.18
N ALA A 487 -7.86 17.78 -17.11
CA ALA A 487 -7.53 16.57 -16.37
C ALA A 487 -7.84 16.72 -14.87
N LEU A 488 -7.47 17.84 -14.24
CA LEU A 488 -7.77 18.11 -12.82
C LEU A 488 -9.28 18.06 -12.53
N ILE A 489 -10.08 18.73 -13.36
CA ILE A 489 -11.55 18.74 -13.22
C ILE A 489 -12.10 17.32 -13.34
N TYR A 490 -11.67 16.58 -14.37
CA TYR A 490 -12.15 15.21 -14.60
C TYR A 490 -11.78 14.24 -13.47
N ILE A 491 -10.51 14.25 -13.05
CA ILE A 491 -9.98 13.34 -12.05
C ILE A 491 -10.68 13.56 -10.70
N LEU A 492 -10.84 14.82 -10.28
CA LEU A 492 -11.53 15.15 -9.04
C LEU A 492 -13.02 14.82 -9.13
N HIS A 493 -13.67 15.08 -10.27
CA HIS A 493 -15.06 14.69 -10.50
C HIS A 493 -15.27 13.17 -10.35
N ASP A 494 -14.42 12.34 -10.96
CA ASP A 494 -14.52 10.87 -10.86
C ASP A 494 -14.25 10.41 -9.42
N PHE A 495 -13.20 10.92 -8.78
CA PHE A 495 -12.81 10.47 -7.45
C PHE A 495 -13.86 10.85 -6.39
N CYS A 496 -14.45 12.04 -6.47
CA CYS A 496 -15.47 12.49 -5.52
C CYS A 496 -16.69 11.56 -5.47
N GLN A 497 -17.05 10.88 -6.57
CA GLN A 497 -18.12 9.89 -6.56
C GLN A 497 -17.77 8.65 -5.71
N GLY A 498 -16.52 8.18 -5.80
CA GLY A 498 -16.04 7.09 -4.95
C GLY A 498 -15.90 7.51 -3.49
N ALA A 499 -15.42 8.74 -3.25
CA ALA A 499 -15.34 9.32 -1.90
C ALA A 499 -16.72 9.45 -1.25
N GLU A 500 -17.73 9.86 -2.01
CA GLU A 500 -19.12 9.89 -1.55
C GLU A 500 -19.60 8.51 -1.10
N HIS A 501 -19.38 7.48 -1.92
CA HIS A 501 -19.76 6.11 -1.58
C HIS A 501 -19.12 5.68 -0.25
N TRP A 502 -17.82 5.92 -0.06
CA TRP A 502 -17.14 5.66 1.20
C TRP A 502 -17.77 6.40 2.38
N MET A 503 -18.00 7.71 2.25
CA MET A 503 -18.57 8.52 3.33
C MET A 503 -20.03 8.16 3.63
N ALA A 504 -20.79 7.68 2.65
CA ALA A 504 -22.19 7.32 2.82
C ALA A 504 -22.39 5.90 3.38
N VAL A 505 -21.59 4.91 2.92
CA VAL A 505 -21.82 3.49 3.23
C VAL A 505 -20.66 2.75 3.91
N ASN A 506 -19.48 3.37 3.99
CA ASN A 506 -18.26 2.74 4.53
C ASN A 506 -17.89 1.42 3.81
N LEU A 507 -18.03 1.41 2.49
CA LEU A 507 -17.67 0.28 1.63
C LEU A 507 -16.81 0.78 0.48
N ARG A 508 -16.03 -0.14 -0.09
CA ARG A 508 -15.36 0.10 -1.38
C ARG A 508 -16.40 0.17 -2.49
N PRO A 509 -16.41 1.22 -3.33
CA PRO A 509 -17.31 1.28 -4.47
C PRO A 509 -17.03 0.09 -5.39
N GLU A 510 -18.01 -0.82 -5.49
CA GLU A 510 -17.95 -2.04 -6.30
C GLU A 510 -16.75 -2.96 -5.94
N GLY A 511 -16.26 -2.89 -4.70
CA GLY A 511 -15.08 -3.63 -4.26
C GLY A 511 -13.73 -3.07 -4.74
N SER A 512 -13.74 -1.96 -5.49
CA SER A 512 -12.53 -1.34 -6.05
C SER A 512 -11.82 -0.46 -5.03
N ASP A 513 -10.50 -0.62 -4.89
CA ASP A 513 -9.68 0.15 -3.96
C ASP A 513 -9.17 1.48 -4.54
N SER A 514 -9.38 1.73 -5.85
CA SER A 514 -8.91 2.93 -6.54
C SER A 514 -9.49 4.26 -6.01
N TYR A 515 -10.51 4.19 -5.16
CA TYR A 515 -11.17 5.33 -4.51
C TYR A 515 -10.93 5.39 -3.00
N GLY A 516 -9.95 4.62 -2.48
CA GLY A 516 -9.60 4.56 -1.07
C GLY A 516 -8.88 5.81 -0.54
N ALA A 517 -8.69 5.86 0.77
CA ALA A 517 -8.13 7.03 1.46
C ALA A 517 -6.67 7.31 1.05
N VAL A 518 -5.88 6.24 0.92
CA VAL A 518 -4.50 6.28 0.41
C VAL A 518 -4.49 6.93 -0.97
N GLN A 519 -5.24 6.36 -1.92
CA GLN A 519 -5.30 6.81 -3.32
C GLN A 519 -5.76 8.27 -3.41
N GLY A 520 -6.71 8.69 -2.57
CA GLY A 520 -7.17 10.08 -2.50
C GLY A 520 -6.06 11.06 -2.09
N GLY A 521 -5.25 10.69 -1.10
CA GLY A 521 -4.08 11.48 -0.66
C GLY A 521 -3.00 11.56 -1.74
N ARG A 522 -2.74 10.45 -2.44
CA ARG A 522 -1.78 10.40 -3.57
C ARG A 522 -2.24 11.26 -4.74
N LEU A 523 -3.52 11.17 -5.09
CA LEU A 523 -4.16 11.99 -6.11
C LEU A 523 -4.02 13.47 -5.78
N LEU A 524 -4.41 13.89 -4.57
CA LEU A 524 -4.28 15.29 -4.16
C LEU A 524 -2.82 15.77 -4.19
N SER A 525 -1.86 14.92 -3.83
CA SER A 525 -0.44 15.24 -3.95
C SER A 525 -0.05 15.53 -5.40
N SER A 526 -0.37 14.63 -6.33
CA SER A 526 -0.07 14.80 -7.76
C SER A 526 -0.81 16.00 -8.39
N ALA A 527 -2.06 16.25 -7.97
CA ALA A 527 -2.87 17.38 -8.39
C ALA A 527 -2.28 18.71 -7.89
N ALA A 528 -1.85 18.78 -6.63
CA ALA A 528 -1.25 19.96 -6.04
C ALA A 528 0.06 20.35 -6.74
N VAL A 529 0.94 19.37 -7.00
CA VAL A 529 2.19 19.60 -7.73
C VAL A 529 1.92 20.07 -9.15
N SER A 530 1.00 19.42 -9.86
CA SER A 530 0.63 19.81 -11.23
C SER A 530 0.04 21.22 -11.29
N TYR A 531 -0.90 21.55 -10.40
CA TYR A 531 -1.48 22.88 -10.30
C TYR A 531 -0.42 23.94 -9.96
N SER A 532 0.55 23.61 -9.11
CA SER A 532 1.62 24.55 -8.72
C SER A 532 2.48 25.02 -9.89
N MET A 533 2.61 24.19 -10.94
CA MET A 533 3.34 24.51 -12.16
C MET A 533 2.51 25.34 -13.14
N ILE A 534 1.18 25.18 -13.16
CA ILE A 534 0.29 25.86 -14.13
C ILE A 534 -0.44 27.09 -13.59
N LYS A 535 -0.41 27.36 -12.27
CA LYS A 535 -1.23 28.42 -11.63
C LYS A 535 -1.05 29.82 -12.24
N GLN A 536 0.15 30.15 -12.73
CA GLN A 536 0.45 31.44 -13.37
C GLN A 536 -0.11 31.57 -14.78
N ALA A 537 -0.58 30.48 -15.38
CA ALA A 537 -1.18 30.48 -16.71
C ALA A 537 -2.52 31.24 -16.77
N GLY A 538 -3.20 31.40 -15.63
CA GLY A 538 -4.47 32.15 -15.55
C GLY A 538 -5.63 31.54 -16.36
N ILE A 539 -5.62 30.21 -16.56
CA ILE A 539 -6.54 29.51 -17.47
C ILE A 539 -7.91 29.12 -16.89
N PHE A 540 -8.12 29.37 -15.60
CA PHE A 540 -9.41 29.16 -14.94
C PHE A 540 -10.22 30.46 -14.96
N SER A 541 -11.46 30.40 -15.44
CA SER A 541 -12.43 31.47 -15.15
C SER A 541 -12.79 31.50 -13.66
N SER A 542 -13.47 32.56 -13.21
CA SER A 542 -13.96 32.66 -11.84
C SER A 542 -14.92 31.52 -11.48
N GLU A 543 -15.80 31.16 -12.41
CA GLU A 543 -16.78 30.07 -12.28
C GLU A 543 -16.08 28.71 -12.24
N GLU A 544 -15.14 28.46 -13.16
CA GLU A 544 -14.36 27.22 -13.19
C GLU A 544 -13.52 27.07 -11.92
N LYS A 545 -12.91 28.17 -11.43
CA LYS A 545 -12.13 28.15 -10.18
C LYS A 545 -13.01 27.84 -8.98
N LYS A 546 -14.23 28.40 -8.92
CA LYS A 546 -15.20 28.08 -7.87
C LYS A 546 -15.60 26.60 -7.90
N HIS A 547 -15.85 26.04 -9.09
CA HIS A 547 -16.17 24.62 -9.24
C HIS A 547 -14.99 23.72 -8.83
N PHE A 548 -13.78 24.04 -9.27
CA PHE A 548 -12.56 23.36 -8.84
C PHE A 548 -12.41 23.40 -7.31
N TYR A 549 -12.66 24.54 -6.68
CA TYR A 549 -12.59 24.67 -5.22
C TYR A 549 -13.65 23.84 -4.52
N SER A 550 -14.87 23.74 -5.04
CA SER A 550 -15.89 22.86 -4.45
C SER A 550 -15.53 21.37 -4.55
N LEU A 551 -14.87 20.95 -5.63
CA LEU A 551 -14.36 19.57 -5.77
C LEU A 551 -13.22 19.30 -4.78
N VAL A 552 -12.26 20.23 -4.66
CA VAL A 552 -11.18 20.14 -3.68
C VAL A 552 -11.73 20.12 -2.26
N GLU A 553 -12.70 20.98 -1.93
CA GLU A 553 -13.31 21.01 -0.61
C GLU A 553 -14.00 19.68 -0.25
N TYR A 554 -14.73 19.09 -1.20
CA TYR A 554 -15.35 17.77 -0.99
C TYR A 554 -14.30 16.69 -0.72
N MET A 555 -13.20 16.69 -1.49
CA MET A 555 -12.04 15.81 -1.25
C MET A 555 -11.39 16.07 0.11
N LEU A 556 -11.20 17.33 0.51
CA LEU A 556 -10.62 17.66 1.82
C LEU A 556 -11.47 17.16 2.97
N ARG A 557 -12.80 17.18 2.87
CA ARG A 557 -13.71 16.62 3.88
C ARG A 557 -13.68 15.09 3.96
N TYR A 558 -13.20 14.43 2.90
CA TYR A 558 -12.90 12.99 2.89
C TYR A 558 -11.51 12.70 3.45
N MET A 559 -10.53 13.59 3.23
CA MET A 559 -9.13 13.43 3.64
C MET A 559 -8.82 13.93 5.06
N LEU A 560 -9.51 14.95 5.55
CA LEU A 560 -9.25 15.60 6.83
C LEU A 560 -10.50 16.36 7.32
N ASP A 561 -10.36 17.14 8.40
CA ASP A 561 -11.37 18.08 8.88
C ASP A 561 -10.74 19.35 9.50
N LEU A 562 -11.59 20.28 9.93
CA LEU A 562 -11.20 21.56 10.51
C LEU A 562 -11.02 21.56 12.04
N ARG A 563 -11.10 20.41 12.73
CA ARG A 563 -10.75 20.34 14.16
C ARG A 563 -9.28 20.72 14.32
N ASP A 564 -8.98 21.73 15.13
CA ASP A 564 -7.63 22.29 15.22
C ASP A 564 -6.69 21.36 16.03
N ARG A 565 -5.99 20.47 15.31
CA ARG A 565 -5.10 19.44 15.89
C ARG A 565 -3.86 20.03 16.52
N THR A 566 -3.54 21.25 16.15
CA THR A 566 -2.37 21.93 16.68
C THR A 566 -2.57 22.35 18.15
N GLU A 567 -3.80 22.29 18.67
CA GLU A 567 -4.16 22.48 20.08
C GLU A 567 -3.98 21.18 20.90
N TRP A 568 -3.60 20.07 20.25
CA TRP A 568 -3.44 18.75 20.88
C TRP A 568 -1.96 18.40 21.08
N THR A 569 -1.70 17.39 21.91
CA THR A 569 -0.36 16.77 22.01
C THR A 569 -0.07 15.96 20.76
N ASP A 570 1.21 15.73 20.45
CA ASP A 570 1.62 14.88 19.31
C ASP A 570 0.96 13.50 19.37
N LEU A 571 0.89 12.89 20.56
CA LEU A 571 0.24 11.60 20.76
C LEU A 571 -1.25 11.65 20.36
N ALA A 572 -2.00 12.63 20.86
CA ALA A 572 -3.43 12.75 20.55
C ALA A 572 -3.70 13.13 19.09
N ALA A 573 -2.79 13.86 18.44
CA ALA A 573 -2.93 14.23 17.03
C ALA A 573 -2.77 13.05 16.08
N GLN A 574 -1.84 12.14 16.37
CA GLN A 574 -1.56 10.97 15.52
C GLN A 574 -2.27 9.70 15.95
N GLU A 575 -2.89 9.65 17.14
CA GLU A 575 -3.49 8.42 17.68
C GLU A 575 -4.38 7.69 16.65
N GLY A 576 -4.03 6.42 16.40
CA GLY A 576 -4.73 5.56 15.43
C GLY A 576 -4.36 5.80 13.95
N CYS A 577 -3.37 6.65 13.65
CA CYS A 577 -2.89 6.86 12.28
C CYS A 577 -2.01 5.71 11.78
N SER A 578 -2.21 5.32 10.52
CA SER A 578 -1.32 4.43 9.76
C SER A 578 -0.71 5.15 8.54
N ASN A 579 -0.13 4.39 7.61
CA ASN A 579 0.19 4.84 6.25
C ASN A 579 -0.99 5.57 5.54
N TRP A 580 -2.25 5.22 5.82
CA TRP A 580 -3.42 5.87 5.20
C TRP A 580 -3.46 7.35 5.53
N GLN A 581 -3.39 7.70 6.82
CA GLN A 581 -3.40 9.09 7.27
C GLN A 581 -2.13 9.84 6.84
N THR A 582 -1.02 9.14 6.63
CA THR A 582 0.20 9.72 6.05
C THR A 582 -0.07 10.26 4.64
N ASP A 583 -0.62 9.43 3.74
CA ASP A 583 -0.96 9.86 2.37
C ASP A 583 -2.07 10.94 2.38
N MET A 584 -3.12 10.79 3.21
CA MET A 584 -4.23 11.76 3.32
C MET A 584 -3.75 13.15 3.75
N CYS A 585 -2.91 13.21 4.79
CA CYS A 585 -2.38 14.46 5.31
C CYS A 585 -1.37 15.08 4.35
N ALA A 586 -0.51 14.28 3.71
CA ALA A 586 0.44 14.80 2.73
C ALA A 586 -0.28 15.46 1.54
N GLY A 587 -1.31 14.80 0.98
CA GLY A 587 -2.14 15.38 -0.08
C GLY A 587 -2.85 16.66 0.34
N THR A 588 -3.42 16.68 1.56
CA THR A 588 -4.08 17.86 2.12
C THR A 588 -3.10 19.03 2.27
N GLY A 589 -1.95 18.80 2.91
CA GLY A 589 -0.95 19.83 3.14
C GLY A 589 -0.39 20.40 1.84
N LEU A 590 -0.02 19.56 0.87
CA LEU A 590 0.50 20.01 -0.43
C LEU A 590 -0.55 20.85 -1.19
N MET A 591 -1.82 20.45 -1.18
CA MET A 591 -2.88 21.22 -1.82
C MET A 591 -3.05 22.60 -1.15
N MET A 592 -2.97 22.67 0.17
CA MET A 592 -3.12 23.92 0.92
C MET A 592 -1.90 24.83 0.86
N MET A 593 -0.72 24.28 0.57
CA MET A 593 0.47 25.07 0.25
C MET A 593 0.31 25.84 -1.08
N VAL A 594 -0.39 25.26 -2.07
CA VAL A 594 -0.49 25.84 -3.42
C VAL A 594 -1.71 26.74 -3.63
N LEU A 595 -2.85 26.46 -2.99
CA LEU A 595 -4.08 27.24 -3.15
C LEU A 595 -4.09 28.46 -2.19
N ASN A 596 -3.49 29.56 -2.63
CA ASN A 596 -3.24 30.72 -1.76
C ASN A 596 -4.48 31.53 -1.35
N ASP A 597 -5.58 31.41 -2.09
CA ASP A 597 -6.86 32.05 -1.79
C ASP A 597 -7.97 31.05 -1.37
N PHE A 598 -7.60 29.82 -1.00
CA PHE A 598 -8.56 28.83 -0.52
C PHE A 598 -9.05 29.12 0.91
N PRO A 599 -10.36 28.99 1.21
CA PRO A 599 -10.90 29.20 2.54
C PRO A 599 -10.22 28.33 3.60
N ASN A 600 -9.89 28.93 4.75
CA ASN A 600 -9.28 28.25 5.89
C ASN A 600 -7.96 27.51 5.59
N ARG A 601 -7.24 27.82 4.49
CA ARG A 601 -6.03 27.10 4.04
C ARG A 601 -5.02 26.79 5.13
N TYR A 602 -4.75 27.74 6.03
CA TYR A 602 -3.79 27.58 7.12
C TYR A 602 -4.23 26.51 8.14
N THR A 603 -5.53 26.38 8.40
CA THR A 603 -6.05 25.37 9.33
C THR A 603 -5.84 23.97 8.78
N TRP A 604 -6.22 23.77 7.52
CA TRP A 604 -6.02 22.50 6.81
C TRP A 604 -4.54 22.12 6.75
N LEU A 605 -3.69 23.07 6.35
CA LEU A 605 -2.23 22.89 6.28
C LEU A 605 -1.63 22.49 7.63
N TYR A 606 -1.90 23.26 8.69
CA TYR A 606 -1.28 22.99 9.98
C TYR A 606 -1.85 21.76 10.68
N ASN A 607 -3.09 21.37 10.39
CA ASN A 607 -3.63 20.09 10.82
C ASN A 607 -2.87 18.92 10.19
N ALA A 608 -2.61 18.98 8.88
CA ALA A 608 -1.82 17.98 8.18
C ALA A 608 -0.37 17.94 8.70
N ASP A 609 0.29 19.10 8.84
CA ASP A 609 1.65 19.20 9.38
C ASP A 609 1.77 18.58 10.77
N MET A 610 0.81 18.85 11.65
CA MET A 610 0.80 18.34 13.02
C MET A 610 0.76 16.82 13.03
N ILE A 611 -0.13 16.20 12.25
CA ILE A 611 -0.24 14.74 12.18
C ILE A 611 1.05 14.13 11.62
N LEU A 612 1.53 14.61 10.47
CA LEU A 612 2.71 14.05 9.80
C LEU A 612 3.96 14.13 10.68
N LYS A 613 4.20 15.27 11.33
CA LYS A 613 5.32 15.42 12.27
C LYS A 613 5.18 14.53 13.49
N ALA A 614 3.97 14.40 14.04
CA ALA A 614 3.73 13.51 15.17
C ALA A 614 3.99 12.04 14.79
N GLN A 615 3.58 11.60 13.60
CA GLN A 615 3.91 10.26 13.09
C GLN A 615 5.42 10.06 12.92
N LEU A 616 6.15 11.04 12.37
CA LEU A 616 7.62 10.95 12.26
C LEU A 616 8.32 10.84 13.63
N ARG A 617 7.73 11.44 14.68
CA ARG A 617 8.30 11.44 16.04
C ARG A 617 7.91 10.22 16.87
N LEU A 618 6.72 9.68 16.66
CA LEU A 618 6.10 8.69 17.54
C LEU A 618 5.91 7.32 16.90
N ASN A 619 5.81 7.23 15.57
CA ASN A 619 5.52 5.97 14.86
C ASN A 619 6.76 5.39 14.20
N VAL A 620 7.71 6.24 13.76
CA VAL A 620 9.02 5.76 13.32
C VAL A 620 9.68 5.07 14.51
N ASN A 621 10.09 3.81 14.32
CA ASN A 621 10.67 3.01 15.38
C ASN A 621 11.98 3.63 15.89
N PRO A 622 12.41 3.30 17.13
CA PRO A 622 13.68 3.78 17.68
C PRO A 622 14.91 3.46 16.82
N ASP A 623 14.84 2.40 15.99
CA ASP A 623 15.88 2.00 15.03
C ASP A 623 15.73 2.64 13.64
N TYR A 624 14.85 3.63 13.51
CA TYR A 624 14.52 4.37 12.28
C TYR A 624 13.82 3.56 11.18
N SER A 625 13.43 2.31 11.47
CA SER A 625 12.52 1.57 10.60
C SER A 625 11.10 2.13 10.71
N TRP A 626 10.28 1.84 9.70
CA TRP A 626 8.85 2.11 9.76
C TRP A 626 8.17 0.84 10.34
N PRO A 627 7.14 0.94 11.19
CA PRO A 627 6.52 -0.22 11.86
C PRO A 627 5.67 -1.11 10.93
N GLU A 628 5.79 -0.94 9.61
CA GLU A 628 5.24 -1.83 8.60
C GLU A 628 6.37 -2.53 7.83
N SER A 629 6.05 -3.46 6.91
CA SER A 629 7.06 -4.18 6.12
C SER A 629 8.04 -3.25 5.38
N ILE A 630 9.18 -3.77 4.93
CA ILE A 630 10.23 -2.98 4.26
C ILE A 630 9.73 -2.25 3.01
N ARG A 631 8.78 -2.83 2.26
CA ARG A 631 8.11 -2.16 1.14
C ARG A 631 7.41 -0.88 1.60
N TYR A 632 6.69 -0.96 2.70
CA TYR A 632 5.94 0.16 3.26
C TYR A 632 6.83 1.18 3.96
N HIS A 633 8.01 0.78 4.44
CA HIS A 633 9.06 1.73 4.81
C HIS A 633 9.42 2.64 3.63
N HIS A 634 9.69 2.09 2.46
CA HIS A 634 9.99 2.89 1.26
C HIS A 634 8.79 3.76 0.82
N ALA A 635 7.57 3.23 0.89
CA ALA A 635 6.36 3.99 0.56
C ALA A 635 6.16 5.21 1.48
N ALA A 636 6.32 5.02 2.80
CA ALA A 636 6.22 6.09 3.79
C ALA A 636 7.39 7.09 3.64
N LEU A 637 8.62 6.59 3.49
CA LEU A 637 9.82 7.40 3.30
C LEU A 637 9.69 8.34 2.11
N GLU A 638 9.26 7.82 0.95
CA GLU A 638 9.04 8.62 -0.24
C GLU A 638 8.04 9.76 0.02
N ARG A 639 6.91 9.45 0.67
CA ARG A 639 5.86 10.44 0.91
C ARG A 639 6.32 11.52 1.89
N PHE A 640 6.99 11.14 2.98
CA PHE A 640 7.55 12.10 3.94
C PHE A 640 8.65 12.95 3.32
N ALA A 641 9.56 12.36 2.53
CA ALA A 641 10.65 13.08 1.88
C ALA A 641 10.13 14.10 0.84
N GLY A 642 9.15 13.72 0.03
CA GLY A 642 8.49 14.63 -0.91
C GLY A 642 7.80 15.80 -0.20
N TYR A 643 7.03 15.49 0.84
CA TYR A 643 6.37 16.51 1.66
C TYR A 643 7.38 17.44 2.36
N ALA A 644 8.45 16.88 2.93
CA ALA A 644 9.50 17.64 3.62
C ALA A 644 10.20 18.62 2.67
N LYS A 645 10.51 18.20 1.43
CA LYS A 645 11.12 19.06 0.42
C LYS A 645 10.20 20.21 0.02
N ALA A 646 8.92 19.92 -0.22
CA ALA A 646 7.93 20.97 -0.49
C ALA A 646 7.73 21.90 0.71
N SER A 647 7.65 21.37 1.93
CA SER A 647 7.50 22.15 3.17
C SER A 647 8.69 23.06 3.42
N ARG A 648 9.92 22.58 3.17
CA ARG A 648 11.13 23.41 3.25
C ARG A 648 11.06 24.56 2.25
N ASN A 649 10.68 24.29 1.00
CA ASN A 649 10.58 25.32 -0.02
C ASN A 649 9.47 26.34 0.29
N ILE A 650 8.28 25.90 0.70
CA ILE A 650 7.11 26.76 0.88
C ILE A 650 7.05 27.43 2.25
N THR A 651 7.34 26.69 3.33
CA THR A 651 7.20 27.19 4.70
C THR A 651 8.54 27.59 5.31
N GLY A 652 9.66 27.09 4.78
CA GLY A 652 11.00 27.27 5.36
C GLY A 652 11.36 26.20 6.42
N ASP A 653 10.49 25.24 6.68
CA ASP A 653 10.71 24.20 7.69
C ASP A 653 11.49 23.00 7.12
N ASN A 654 12.67 22.71 7.67
CA ASN A 654 13.53 21.62 7.18
C ASN A 654 13.34 20.34 8.03
N TRP A 655 12.45 19.45 7.58
CA TRP A 655 12.14 18.22 8.32
C TRP A 655 13.25 17.17 8.27
N PHE A 656 14.17 17.23 7.30
CA PHE A 656 15.36 16.38 7.30
C PHE A 656 16.24 16.64 8.53
N HIS A 657 16.23 17.88 9.04
CA HIS A 657 16.97 18.28 10.23
C HIS A 657 16.13 18.18 11.52
N THR A 658 14.84 18.56 11.47
CA THR A 658 13.99 18.70 12.68
C THR A 658 13.22 17.43 13.05
N THR A 659 13.34 16.36 12.27
CA THR A 659 12.67 15.07 12.51
C THR A 659 13.61 13.89 12.23
N PRO A 660 13.24 12.64 12.61
CA PRO A 660 14.02 11.45 12.29
C PRO A 660 14.11 11.09 10.80
N LEU A 661 13.42 11.80 9.91
CA LEU A 661 13.27 11.46 8.48
C LEU A 661 14.58 11.14 7.77
N ALA A 662 15.64 11.94 7.96
CA ALA A 662 16.92 11.68 7.29
C ALA A 662 17.51 10.31 7.67
N ARG A 663 17.31 9.85 8.91
CA ARG A 663 17.87 8.60 9.41
C ARG A 663 17.13 7.37 8.90
N MET A 664 15.89 7.51 8.44
CA MET A 664 15.11 6.42 7.83
C MET A 664 15.83 5.83 6.62
N PHE A 665 16.49 6.66 5.79
CA PHE A 665 17.28 6.18 4.64
C PHE A 665 18.37 5.17 5.04
N GLY A 666 18.90 5.26 6.26
CA GLY A 666 19.94 4.36 6.76
C GLY A 666 19.48 2.92 6.91
N TYR A 667 18.21 2.69 7.29
CA TYR A 667 17.65 1.35 7.44
C TYR A 667 17.70 0.58 6.11
N SER A 668 17.17 1.15 5.03
CA SER A 668 17.16 0.51 3.71
C SER A 668 18.56 0.17 3.18
N ILE A 669 19.56 1.01 3.48
CA ILE A 669 20.97 0.77 3.09
C ILE A 669 21.52 -0.48 3.78
N GLU A 670 21.25 -0.65 5.07
CA GLU A 670 21.70 -1.82 5.83
C GLU A 670 20.96 -3.09 5.41
N MET A 671 19.73 -2.99 4.91
CA MET A 671 18.95 -4.16 4.49
C MET A 671 19.25 -4.64 3.07
N GLN A 672 20.05 -3.92 2.28
CA GLN A 672 20.21 -4.25 0.86
C GLN A 672 20.74 -5.69 0.64
N THR A 673 20.11 -6.40 -0.30
CA THR A 673 20.53 -7.73 -0.74
C THR A 673 21.79 -7.65 -1.62
N PRO A 674 22.47 -8.77 -1.87
CA PRO A 674 23.50 -8.84 -2.91
C PRO A 674 22.96 -8.47 -4.30
N GLY A 675 23.84 -8.00 -5.18
CA GLY A 675 23.50 -7.83 -6.59
C GLY A 675 23.20 -9.18 -7.23
N TYR A 676 22.08 -9.28 -7.95
CA TYR A 676 21.59 -10.56 -8.48
C TYR A 676 21.48 -10.54 -10.01
N GLU A 677 22.03 -11.57 -10.67
CA GLU A 677 22.14 -11.66 -12.13
C GLU A 677 20.79 -11.58 -12.85
N TYR A 678 19.71 -12.15 -12.29
CA TYR A 678 18.36 -12.03 -12.84
C TYR A 678 17.91 -10.58 -13.01
N PHE A 679 18.36 -9.70 -12.12
CA PHE A 679 18.12 -8.27 -12.19
C PHE A 679 19.29 -7.50 -12.82
N GLY A 680 20.19 -8.15 -13.55
CA GLY A 680 21.36 -7.50 -14.17
C GLY A 680 22.42 -7.05 -13.17
N GLY A 681 22.59 -7.78 -12.06
CA GLY A 681 23.57 -7.49 -11.02
C GLY A 681 23.15 -6.39 -10.04
N ARG A 682 21.89 -5.94 -10.10
CA ARG A 682 21.35 -4.90 -9.21
C ARG A 682 20.96 -5.46 -7.85
N ILE A 683 21.17 -4.66 -6.81
CA ILE A 683 20.71 -4.93 -5.45
C ILE A 683 19.21 -4.71 -5.30
N GLY A 684 18.61 -5.29 -4.26
CA GLY A 684 17.24 -5.04 -3.82
C GLY A 684 17.15 -5.06 -2.29
N THR A 685 16.01 -5.48 -1.76
CA THR A 685 15.74 -5.63 -0.33
C THR A 685 15.10 -6.99 -0.04
N PRO A 686 15.28 -7.58 1.17
CA PRO A 686 14.76 -8.90 1.50
C PRO A 686 13.23 -8.92 1.49
N PRO A 687 12.57 -9.87 0.80
CA PRO A 687 11.12 -9.87 0.57
C PRO A 687 10.30 -10.38 1.77
N PHE A 688 10.55 -9.88 2.99
CA PHE A 688 9.74 -10.22 4.15
C PHE A 688 8.45 -9.40 4.24
N GLY A 689 7.37 -10.05 4.67
CA GLY A 689 6.04 -9.46 4.69
C GLY A 689 5.53 -9.12 3.29
N ASP A 690 4.68 -8.11 3.19
CA ASP A 690 4.15 -7.65 1.91
C ASP A 690 5.23 -6.97 1.07
N HIS A 691 6.07 -7.76 0.41
CA HIS A 691 7.15 -7.30 -0.43
C HIS A 691 7.41 -8.30 -1.56
N ALA A 692 8.07 -7.83 -2.62
CA ALA A 692 8.53 -8.68 -3.71
C ALA A 692 10.02 -8.41 -3.92
N LEU A 693 10.80 -9.44 -4.23
CA LEU A 693 12.22 -9.23 -4.51
C LEU A 693 12.36 -8.39 -5.79
N GLY A 694 12.95 -7.21 -5.65
CA GLY A 694 13.11 -6.25 -6.74
C GLY A 694 14.55 -6.09 -7.23
N GLY A 695 14.69 -5.49 -8.40
CA GLY A 695 15.98 -5.07 -8.97
C GLY A 695 16.39 -3.65 -8.61
N GLY A 696 16.05 -3.19 -7.40
CA GLY A 696 16.49 -1.92 -6.82
C GLY A 696 15.58 -0.71 -7.04
N GLY A 697 14.40 -0.90 -7.65
CA GLY A 697 13.45 0.20 -7.89
C GLY A 697 13.03 0.98 -6.64
N GLU A 698 13.06 0.32 -5.47
CA GLU A 698 12.79 0.92 -4.16
C GLU A 698 13.78 2.02 -3.75
N PHE A 699 14.98 2.05 -4.34
CA PHE A 699 16.00 3.08 -4.11
C PHE A 699 15.87 4.29 -5.06
N GLY A 700 14.81 4.34 -5.89
CA GLY A 700 14.61 5.38 -6.89
C GLY A 700 14.51 6.81 -6.34
N SER A 701 14.15 6.98 -5.06
CA SER A 701 14.06 8.28 -4.40
C SER A 701 15.41 8.80 -3.88
N PHE A 702 16.43 7.95 -3.74
CA PHE A 702 17.66 8.30 -3.04
C PHE A 702 18.39 9.48 -3.69
N ALA A 703 18.55 9.44 -5.02
CA ALA A 703 19.26 10.49 -5.76
C ALA A 703 18.57 11.86 -5.74
N THR A 704 17.26 11.90 -5.52
CA THR A 704 16.48 13.14 -5.40
C THR A 704 16.74 13.89 -4.09
N TYR A 705 17.09 13.15 -3.02
CA TYR A 705 17.22 13.69 -1.67
C TYR A 705 18.67 13.70 -1.15
N LEU A 706 19.67 13.34 -1.98
CA LEU A 706 21.09 13.34 -1.60
C LEU A 706 21.55 14.66 -0.97
N SER A 707 21.24 15.79 -1.61
CA SER A 707 21.64 17.12 -1.09
C SER A 707 20.95 17.46 0.21
N ASP A 708 19.66 17.11 0.34
CA ASP A 708 18.87 17.37 1.55
C ASP A 708 19.43 16.58 2.75
N VAL A 709 19.84 15.32 2.52
CA VAL A 709 20.47 14.49 3.55
C VAL A 709 21.92 14.90 3.82
N ALA A 710 22.69 15.28 2.81
CA ALA A 710 24.09 15.69 2.95
C ALA A 710 24.28 16.89 3.89
N GLU A 711 23.33 17.83 3.89
CA GLU A 711 23.32 18.98 4.81
C GLU A 711 23.23 18.57 6.30
N VAL A 712 22.67 17.39 6.59
CA VAL A 712 22.46 16.89 7.95
C VAL A 712 23.48 15.79 8.30
N ASP A 713 23.74 14.88 7.38
CA ASP A 713 24.65 13.75 7.52
C ASP A 713 25.29 13.38 6.16
N GLN A 714 26.43 14.01 5.88
CA GLN A 714 27.23 13.77 4.66
C GLN A 714 27.58 12.28 4.46
N LYS A 715 27.90 11.55 5.53
CA LYS A 715 28.26 10.12 5.43
C LYS A 715 27.05 9.28 5.04
N LEU A 716 25.88 9.59 5.56
CA LEU A 716 24.66 8.90 5.16
C LEU A 716 24.33 9.18 3.68
N ALA A 717 24.48 10.43 3.23
CA ALA A 717 24.28 10.77 1.82
C ALA A 717 25.27 10.05 0.88
N ASP A 718 26.54 9.93 1.26
CA ASP A 718 27.52 9.14 0.51
C ASP A 718 27.09 7.67 0.37
N ARG A 719 26.60 7.09 1.47
CA ARG A 719 26.08 5.71 1.46
C ARG A 719 24.83 5.57 0.59
N MET A 720 23.91 6.54 0.64
CA MET A 720 22.75 6.58 -0.24
C MET A 720 23.17 6.60 -1.72
N TYR A 721 24.17 7.40 -2.07
CA TYR A 721 24.67 7.50 -3.44
C TYR A 721 25.21 6.16 -3.96
N HIS A 722 26.00 5.45 -3.15
CA HIS A 722 26.52 4.13 -3.51
C HIS A 722 25.41 3.09 -3.63
N THR A 723 24.45 3.07 -2.70
CA THR A 723 23.28 2.19 -2.78
C THR A 723 22.47 2.46 -4.04
N TRP A 724 22.19 3.73 -4.36
CA TRP A 724 21.50 4.11 -5.61
C TRP A 724 22.28 3.67 -6.86
N THR A 725 23.60 3.79 -6.86
CA THR A 725 24.45 3.34 -7.96
C THR A 725 24.42 1.82 -8.12
N ASN A 726 24.54 1.07 -7.01
CA ASN A 726 24.48 -0.39 -6.99
C ASN A 726 23.10 -0.93 -7.37
N ALA A 727 22.04 -0.14 -7.18
CA ALA A 727 20.68 -0.44 -7.65
C ALA A 727 20.47 -0.16 -9.15
N GLY A 728 21.52 0.24 -9.88
CA GLY A 728 21.45 0.56 -11.30
C GLY A 728 20.95 1.97 -11.60
N ARG A 729 21.12 2.91 -10.65
CA ARG A 729 20.70 4.31 -10.78
C ARG A 729 19.22 4.48 -11.12
N PRO A 730 18.31 3.82 -10.39
CA PRO A 730 16.89 3.84 -10.69
C PRO A 730 16.31 5.25 -10.49
N PHE A 731 15.29 5.56 -11.27
CA PHE A 731 14.34 6.62 -10.98
C PHE A 731 13.08 6.02 -10.37
N LYS A 732 12.26 6.85 -9.73
CA LYS A 732 10.95 6.42 -9.27
C LYS A 732 10.10 6.01 -10.48
N LYS A 733 9.23 5.00 -10.32
CA LYS A 733 8.27 4.58 -11.36
C LYS A 733 7.43 5.79 -11.80
N LEU A 734 7.30 5.98 -13.11
CA LEU A 734 6.37 6.96 -13.67
C LEU A 734 4.94 6.39 -13.60
N TRP A 735 4.17 6.84 -12.62
CA TRP A 735 2.80 6.38 -12.41
C TRP A 735 1.93 7.49 -11.82
N GLY A 736 0.61 7.37 -11.97
CA GLY A 736 -0.34 8.44 -11.63
C GLY A 736 -0.26 8.88 -10.16
N GLU A 737 -0.08 7.94 -9.23
CA GLU A 737 -0.08 8.19 -7.78
C GLU A 737 1.27 8.69 -7.21
N GLY A 738 2.33 8.67 -8.01
CA GLY A 738 3.63 9.23 -7.67
C GLY A 738 3.72 10.73 -7.96
N ILE A 739 4.85 11.34 -7.60
CA ILE A 739 5.20 12.72 -7.98
C ILE A 739 6.30 12.68 -9.04
N VAL A 740 5.92 12.89 -10.30
CA VAL A 740 6.83 12.76 -11.47
C VAL A 740 7.95 13.80 -11.46
N LEU A 741 7.66 15.02 -10.99
CA LEU A 741 8.63 16.11 -10.96
C LEU A 741 9.92 15.73 -10.19
N GLU A 742 9.79 14.91 -9.15
CA GLU A 742 10.92 14.47 -8.32
C GLU A 742 12.02 13.74 -9.10
N ASN A 743 11.67 13.04 -10.20
CA ASN A 743 12.66 12.37 -11.05
C ASN A 743 13.58 13.37 -11.74
N LEU A 744 13.10 14.59 -12.03
CA LEU A 744 13.92 15.64 -12.66
C LEU A 744 14.78 16.42 -11.65
N LEU A 745 14.48 16.30 -10.35
CA LEU A 745 15.22 16.99 -9.28
C LEU A 745 16.50 16.25 -8.84
N SER A 746 16.73 15.06 -9.39
CA SER A 746 17.87 14.20 -9.04
C SER A 746 19.22 14.91 -9.23
N GLN A 747 20.09 14.74 -8.23
CA GLN A 747 21.46 15.27 -8.24
C GLN A 747 22.49 14.15 -8.46
N GLY A 748 22.04 12.91 -8.73
CA GLY A 748 22.90 11.73 -8.71
C GLY A 748 24.13 11.83 -9.60
N SER A 749 24.00 12.33 -10.83
CA SER A 749 25.15 12.50 -11.76
C SER A 749 26.21 13.51 -11.28
N ARG A 750 25.83 14.46 -10.42
CA ARG A 750 26.65 15.59 -9.96
C ARG A 750 27.13 15.43 -8.52
N TYR A 751 26.58 14.48 -7.78
CA TYR A 751 27.01 14.16 -6.43
C TYR A 751 28.33 13.39 -6.46
N VAL A 752 29.29 13.81 -5.63
CA VAL A 752 30.59 13.16 -5.49
C VAL A 752 30.71 12.63 -4.07
N PRO A 753 30.69 11.30 -3.86
CA PRO A 753 30.81 10.73 -2.53
C PRO A 753 32.23 10.89 -1.99
N GLU A 754 32.37 11.17 -0.70
CA GLU A 754 33.66 11.28 -0.01
C GLU A 754 34.09 9.96 0.66
N SER A 755 33.13 9.12 1.02
CA SER A 755 33.34 7.84 1.70
C SER A 755 32.83 6.65 0.88
N PRO A 756 33.48 5.48 0.93
CA PRO A 756 32.94 4.25 0.33
C PRO A 756 31.74 3.73 1.13
N LEU A 757 30.94 2.88 0.48
CA LEU A 757 29.93 2.07 1.18
C LEU A 757 30.59 0.79 1.70
N GLU A 758 30.48 0.55 2.99
CA GLU A 758 30.91 -0.68 3.65
C GLU A 758 29.72 -1.25 4.40
N LEU A 759 29.49 -2.57 4.26
CA LEU A 759 28.41 -3.26 4.98
C LEU A 759 28.95 -4.52 5.66
N SER A 760 28.52 -4.74 6.89
CA SER A 760 28.83 -5.94 7.68
C SER A 760 27.56 -6.61 8.18
N SER A 761 27.69 -7.73 8.89
CA SER A 761 26.55 -8.29 9.62
C SER A 761 26.01 -7.25 10.61
N THR A 762 24.69 -7.23 10.82
CA THR A 762 24.02 -6.26 11.68
C THR A 762 22.83 -6.86 12.43
N ALA A 763 22.65 -6.38 13.66
CA ALA A 763 21.52 -6.65 14.56
C ALA A 763 20.93 -5.34 15.10
N ALA A 764 21.16 -4.22 14.41
CA ALA A 764 20.81 -2.88 14.86
C ALA A 764 19.33 -2.52 14.68
N TYR A 765 18.53 -3.41 14.05
CA TYR A 765 17.14 -3.15 13.67
C TYR A 765 16.15 -4.15 14.30
N PRO A 766 16.13 -4.29 15.64
CA PRO A 766 15.29 -5.26 16.30
C PRO A 766 13.78 -4.96 16.17
N HIS A 767 13.37 -3.71 15.94
CA HIS A 767 11.94 -3.35 15.79
C HIS A 767 11.43 -3.60 14.37
N ALA A 768 12.32 -3.53 13.37
CA ALA A 768 12.03 -4.07 12.03
C ALA A 768 11.94 -5.61 12.04
N GLY A 769 12.58 -6.23 13.03
CA GLY A 769 12.69 -7.68 13.17
C GLY A 769 13.64 -8.33 12.17
N ILE A 770 14.50 -7.58 11.48
CA ILE A 770 15.41 -8.14 10.46
C ILE A 770 16.86 -8.14 10.96
N TYR A 771 17.45 -9.33 11.00
CA TYR A 771 18.85 -9.55 11.35
C TYR A 771 19.60 -10.04 10.13
N VAL A 772 20.76 -9.45 9.82
CA VAL A 772 21.51 -9.77 8.61
C VAL A 772 22.90 -10.28 8.95
N PHE A 773 23.24 -11.46 8.43
CA PHE A 773 24.60 -12.01 8.41
C PHE A 773 25.16 -11.90 7.01
N ARG A 774 26.36 -11.34 6.85
CA ARG A 774 26.99 -11.21 5.53
C ARG A 774 28.49 -11.43 5.57
N SER A 775 29.04 -11.79 4.41
CA SER A 775 30.48 -11.90 4.15
C SER A 775 30.78 -11.62 2.69
N GLY A 776 31.98 -11.13 2.38
CA GLY A 776 32.37 -10.85 0.99
C GLY A 776 31.60 -9.67 0.36
N TYR A 777 31.15 -8.70 1.15
CA TYR A 777 30.53 -7.50 0.60
C TYR A 777 31.48 -6.80 -0.40
N GLY A 778 30.93 -6.34 -1.52
CA GLY A 778 31.72 -5.71 -2.60
C GLY A 778 32.49 -6.69 -3.49
N THR A 779 32.33 -8.01 -3.30
CA THR A 779 32.98 -9.05 -4.11
C THR A 779 31.94 -9.97 -4.78
N PRO A 780 32.28 -10.69 -5.87
CA PRO A 780 31.41 -11.72 -6.46
C PRO A 780 30.99 -12.81 -5.46
N GLU A 781 31.80 -13.05 -4.42
CA GLU A 781 31.55 -14.04 -3.37
C GLU A 781 30.64 -13.53 -2.24
N HIS A 782 29.86 -12.46 -2.47
CA HIS A 782 28.99 -11.87 -1.47
C HIS A 782 27.90 -12.85 -1.03
N ASN A 783 27.95 -13.26 0.24
CA ASN A 783 26.96 -14.10 0.91
C ASN A 783 26.10 -13.25 1.82
N TYR A 784 24.82 -13.58 1.87
CA TYR A 784 23.83 -12.84 2.63
C TYR A 784 22.80 -13.80 3.21
N PHE A 785 22.52 -13.66 4.49
CA PHE A 785 21.53 -14.44 5.20
C PHE A 785 20.74 -13.50 6.10
N ALA A 786 19.44 -13.38 5.87
CA ALA A 786 18.58 -12.53 6.69
C ALA A 786 17.53 -13.35 7.42
N VAL A 787 17.23 -12.97 8.66
CA VAL A 787 16.31 -13.67 9.55
C VAL A 787 15.23 -12.70 10.02
N MET A 788 13.97 -13.13 9.96
CA MET A 788 12.81 -12.40 10.48
C MET A 788 12.49 -12.83 11.91
N SER A 789 12.49 -11.90 12.86
CA SER A 789 12.08 -12.07 14.24
C SER A 789 11.83 -10.71 14.91
N SER A 790 10.57 -10.31 15.01
CA SER A 790 10.18 -9.03 15.59
C SER A 790 9.58 -9.22 17.00
N PRO A 791 9.97 -8.41 18.00
CA PRO A 791 9.36 -8.43 19.34
C PRO A 791 7.92 -7.91 19.34
N GLU A 792 7.54 -7.14 18.32
CA GLU A 792 6.22 -6.54 18.17
C GLU A 792 5.62 -6.89 16.79
N PRO A 793 4.29 -6.96 16.65
CA PRO A 793 3.66 -7.20 15.36
C PRO A 793 4.04 -6.15 14.32
N VAL A 794 4.64 -6.59 13.22
CA VAL A 794 4.91 -5.74 12.04
C VAL A 794 3.62 -5.65 11.21
N ALA A 795 3.12 -4.44 10.97
CA ALA A 795 1.96 -4.26 10.09
C ALA A 795 2.35 -4.56 8.63
N HIS A 796 1.45 -5.14 7.85
CA HIS A 796 1.81 -5.75 6.55
C HIS A 796 2.92 -6.83 6.64
N GLY A 797 3.23 -7.32 7.85
CA GLY A 797 4.04 -8.51 8.07
C GLY A 797 3.23 -9.78 7.91
N HIS A 798 3.91 -10.87 7.55
CA HIS A 798 3.30 -12.20 7.40
C HIS A 798 3.37 -12.99 8.71
N LEU A 799 2.85 -14.21 8.70
CA LEU A 799 3.02 -15.16 9.80
C LEU A 799 4.33 -15.92 9.58
N ASP A 800 5.45 -15.21 9.69
CA ASP A 800 6.77 -15.62 9.21
C ASP A 800 7.87 -15.54 10.29
N GLN A 801 7.49 -15.43 11.56
CA GLN A 801 8.45 -15.31 12.66
C GLN A 801 9.40 -16.52 12.71
N GLY A 802 10.71 -16.24 12.68
CA GLY A 802 11.78 -17.23 12.60
C GLY A 802 12.17 -17.65 11.18
N SER A 803 11.50 -17.12 10.15
CA SER A 803 11.85 -17.37 8.75
C SER A 803 13.20 -16.74 8.39
N PHE A 804 13.78 -17.19 7.28
CA PHE A 804 15.06 -16.69 6.80
C PHE A 804 15.18 -16.83 5.28
N ILE A 805 16.06 -16.02 4.69
CA ILE A 805 16.48 -16.13 3.29
C ILE A 805 17.99 -16.30 3.21
N LEU A 806 18.47 -16.91 2.12
CA LEU A 806 19.88 -17.27 1.93
C LEU A 806 20.33 -16.97 0.50
N TYR A 807 21.44 -16.25 0.39
CA TYR A 807 22.20 -16.05 -0.83
C TYR A 807 23.59 -16.65 -0.72
N LYS A 808 24.08 -17.19 -1.83
CA LYS A 808 25.45 -17.62 -2.04
C LYS A 808 25.98 -16.96 -3.32
N ASN A 809 27.11 -16.26 -3.23
CA ASN A 809 27.71 -15.55 -4.37
C ASN A 809 26.70 -14.69 -5.15
N GLY A 810 25.83 -13.96 -4.44
CA GLY A 810 24.78 -13.14 -5.07
C GLY A 810 23.57 -13.88 -5.64
N VAL A 811 23.52 -15.22 -5.56
CA VAL A 811 22.39 -16.03 -6.05
C VAL A 811 21.50 -16.47 -4.88
N PRO A 812 20.18 -16.22 -4.93
CA PRO A 812 19.25 -16.68 -3.91
C PRO A 812 19.05 -18.21 -3.99
N LEU A 813 19.08 -18.87 -2.84
CA LEU A 813 18.90 -20.32 -2.71
C LEU A 813 17.68 -20.67 -1.84
N VAL A 814 17.49 -19.93 -0.75
CA VAL A 814 16.27 -19.95 0.08
C VAL A 814 15.67 -18.56 0.00
N MET A 815 14.39 -18.46 -0.32
CA MET A 815 13.75 -17.16 -0.53
C MET A 815 12.34 -17.15 0.04
N ASP A 816 11.96 -16.01 0.60
CA ASP A 816 10.57 -15.75 0.94
C ASP A 816 9.77 -15.51 -0.35
N PRO A 817 8.60 -16.13 -0.55
CA PRO A 817 7.87 -16.02 -1.80
C PRO A 817 7.39 -14.59 -2.11
N GLY A 818 7.31 -13.71 -1.10
CA GLY A 818 6.80 -12.36 -1.22
C GLY A 818 5.27 -12.32 -1.35
N ILE A 819 4.73 -11.33 -2.05
CA ILE A 819 3.29 -11.24 -2.35
C ILE A 819 3.03 -10.67 -3.75
N GLU A 820 2.10 -11.26 -4.50
CA GLU A 820 1.74 -10.81 -5.86
C GLU A 820 0.53 -9.83 -5.87
N GLY A 821 -0.37 -9.92 -4.89
CA GLY A 821 -1.60 -9.13 -4.84
C GLY A 821 -2.32 -9.26 -3.49
N TYR A 822 -3.32 -8.39 -3.27
CA TYR A 822 -4.06 -8.28 -1.99
C TYR A 822 -5.48 -8.81 -2.02
N PHE A 823 -6.05 -8.93 -3.22
CA PHE A 823 -7.49 -9.14 -3.37
C PHE A 823 -7.82 -10.53 -3.92
N ASP A 824 -6.84 -11.20 -4.51
CA ASP A 824 -7.01 -12.55 -5.02
C ASP A 824 -6.70 -13.61 -3.94
N SER A 825 -7.07 -14.85 -4.25
CA SER A 825 -7.00 -16.00 -3.37
C SER A 825 -5.59 -16.41 -2.97
N SER A 826 -4.55 -15.93 -3.69
CA SER A 826 -3.15 -16.20 -3.34
C SER A 826 -2.69 -15.47 -2.09
N THR A 827 -3.39 -14.41 -1.69
CA THR A 827 -3.07 -13.63 -0.47
C THR A 827 -2.99 -14.53 0.77
N SER A 828 -3.90 -15.49 0.91
CA SER A 828 -3.87 -16.42 2.05
C SER A 828 -2.68 -17.36 2.04
N TRP A 829 -2.18 -17.75 0.86
CA TRP A 829 -0.97 -18.54 0.72
C TRP A 829 0.23 -17.74 1.21
N PHE A 830 0.44 -16.56 0.64
CA PHE A 830 1.59 -15.71 0.90
C PHE A 830 1.69 -15.25 2.36
N ILE A 831 0.58 -14.94 3.04
CA ILE A 831 0.61 -14.48 4.44
C ILE A 831 0.84 -15.65 5.43
N SER A 832 0.54 -16.88 5.05
CA SER A 832 0.58 -18.04 5.95
C SER A 832 1.99 -18.58 6.15
N SER A 833 2.26 -19.12 7.34
CA SER A 833 3.53 -19.80 7.70
C SER A 833 3.88 -20.96 6.80
N TYR A 834 2.88 -21.53 6.13
CA TYR A 834 3.06 -22.62 5.19
C TYR A 834 3.89 -22.20 3.96
N SER A 835 3.98 -20.92 3.65
CA SER A 835 4.77 -20.40 2.52
C SER A 835 6.20 -19.94 2.89
N HIS A 836 6.56 -19.95 4.17
CA HIS A 836 7.83 -19.41 4.65
C HIS A 836 8.78 -20.50 5.18
N ALA A 837 10.05 -20.11 5.39
CA ALA A 837 11.09 -20.96 5.98
C ALA A 837 10.90 -21.18 7.51
N CYS A 838 9.72 -21.62 7.92
CA CYS A 838 9.27 -21.69 9.32
C CYS A 838 9.20 -23.14 9.85
N LEU A 839 8.99 -23.26 11.16
CA LEU A 839 8.52 -24.49 11.79
C LEU A 839 7.10 -24.27 12.29
N GLN A 840 6.22 -25.23 12.06
CA GLN A 840 4.81 -25.19 12.46
C GLN A 840 4.48 -26.34 13.41
N PHE A 841 3.60 -26.10 14.37
CA PHE A 841 3.06 -27.14 15.24
C PHE A 841 1.86 -27.81 14.55
N ALA A 842 1.69 -29.12 14.75
CA ALA A 842 0.45 -29.78 14.36
C ALA A 842 -0.73 -29.16 15.14
N THR A 843 -1.82 -28.82 14.44
CA THR A 843 -3.02 -28.26 15.08
C THR A 843 -3.79 -29.33 15.85
N ALA A 844 -4.36 -28.94 16.99
CA ALA A 844 -5.30 -29.77 17.73
C ALA A 844 -6.75 -29.60 17.25
N ARG A 845 -7.01 -28.69 16.31
CA ARG A 845 -8.37 -28.38 15.82
C ARG A 845 -8.84 -29.41 14.81
N ALA A 846 -9.94 -30.11 15.13
CA ALA A 846 -10.56 -31.10 14.26
C ALA A 846 -11.66 -30.53 13.35
N GLU A 847 -12.26 -29.39 13.71
CA GLU A 847 -13.31 -28.71 12.94
C GLU A 847 -12.85 -27.31 12.54
N MET A 848 -12.92 -27.01 11.25
CA MET A 848 -12.68 -25.68 10.71
C MET A 848 -14.02 -25.03 10.42
N ARG A 849 -14.29 -23.86 11.02
CA ARG A 849 -15.44 -23.05 10.60
C ARG A 849 -15.17 -22.56 9.19
N ALA A 850 -16.05 -22.92 8.26
CA ALA A 850 -16.01 -22.46 6.87
C ALA A 850 -16.54 -21.02 6.78
N ASP A 851 -15.87 -20.07 7.43
CA ASP A 851 -16.18 -18.65 7.26
C ASP A 851 -15.14 -18.05 6.31
N ASP A 852 -15.38 -18.13 5.01
CA ASP A 852 -14.81 -17.19 4.04
C ASP A 852 -15.64 -17.19 2.74
N THR A 853 -16.88 -16.72 2.84
CA THR A 853 -17.71 -16.42 1.67
C THR A 853 -17.21 -15.13 1.03
N GLY A 854 -16.37 -15.20 -0.01
CA GLY A 854 -16.26 -14.18 -1.06
C GLY A 854 -15.90 -12.74 -0.67
N VAL A 855 -15.31 -12.49 0.50
CA VAL A 855 -14.82 -11.15 0.89
C VAL A 855 -13.34 -11.03 0.55
N ILE A 856 -12.92 -9.81 0.19
CA ILE A 856 -11.52 -9.38 0.08
C ILE A 856 -10.67 -10.00 1.21
N ASN A 857 -9.76 -10.90 0.87
CA ASN A 857 -9.01 -11.70 1.84
C ASN A 857 -7.68 -11.02 2.19
N LEU A 858 -7.66 -10.20 3.25
CA LEU A 858 -6.44 -9.53 3.75
C LEU A 858 -5.75 -10.33 4.87
N SER A 859 -5.96 -11.64 4.94
CA SER A 859 -5.41 -12.48 5.99
C SER A 859 -5.00 -13.87 5.48
N ALA A 860 -4.18 -14.58 6.27
CA ALA A 860 -3.90 -16.00 6.03
C ALA A 860 -5.16 -16.88 6.11
N GLY A 861 -6.22 -16.41 6.79
CA GLY A 861 -7.42 -17.19 7.05
C GLY A 861 -7.09 -18.51 7.74
N THR A 862 -7.57 -19.62 7.17
CA THR A 862 -7.37 -20.99 7.64
C THR A 862 -6.36 -21.78 6.80
N PHE A 863 -5.54 -21.13 5.96
CA PHE A 863 -4.75 -21.82 4.94
C PHE A 863 -3.81 -22.92 5.49
N SER A 864 -3.06 -22.63 6.57
CA SER A 864 -2.22 -23.63 7.25
C SER A 864 -3.04 -24.66 8.04
N LEU A 865 -4.12 -24.22 8.69
CA LEU A 865 -4.98 -25.08 9.52
C LEU A 865 -5.64 -26.20 8.68
N GLU A 866 -6.06 -25.88 7.45
CA GLU A 866 -6.59 -26.83 6.46
C GLU A 866 -5.63 -27.95 6.11
N ARG A 867 -4.33 -27.72 6.34
CA ARG A 867 -3.25 -28.68 6.08
C ARG A 867 -2.74 -29.35 7.35
N GLY A 868 -3.37 -29.09 8.50
CA GLY A 868 -3.04 -29.70 9.79
C GLY A 868 -1.99 -28.93 10.61
N TRP A 869 -1.69 -27.67 10.27
CA TRP A 869 -0.60 -26.90 10.88
C TRP A 869 -1.07 -25.56 11.41
N THR A 870 -0.45 -25.11 12.51
CA THR A 870 -0.67 -23.77 13.04
C THR A 870 0.30 -22.78 12.40
N ASP A 871 -0.18 -21.59 12.05
CA ASP A 871 0.70 -20.49 11.65
C ASP A 871 1.49 -19.99 12.85
N VAL A 872 2.75 -19.59 12.70
CA VAL A 872 3.55 -18.96 13.78
C VAL A 872 2.92 -17.62 14.21
N PRO A 873 3.15 -17.16 15.45
CA PRO A 873 2.60 -15.89 15.93
C PRO A 873 3.13 -14.68 15.13
N ARG A 874 2.49 -13.52 15.29
CA ARG A 874 2.92 -12.24 14.67
C ARG A 874 4.15 -11.59 15.33
N SER A 875 4.60 -12.10 16.46
CA SER A 875 5.81 -11.66 17.14
C SER A 875 6.55 -12.84 17.76
N SER A 876 7.85 -12.65 17.96
CA SER A 876 8.77 -13.62 18.55
C SER A 876 9.79 -12.92 19.43
N ARG A 877 10.61 -13.68 20.17
CA ARG A 877 11.60 -13.13 21.09
C ARG A 877 13.00 -13.58 20.72
N VAL A 878 13.87 -12.64 20.39
CA VAL A 878 15.30 -12.92 20.24
C VAL A 878 15.93 -13.04 21.62
N LEU A 879 16.49 -14.22 21.91
CA LEU A 879 17.15 -14.52 23.18
C LEU A 879 18.63 -14.10 23.16
N GLU A 880 19.29 -14.27 22.01
CA GLU A 880 20.71 -13.98 21.86
C GLU A 880 21.06 -13.76 20.39
N VAL A 881 21.96 -12.80 20.11
CA VAL A 881 22.62 -12.61 18.82
C VAL A 881 24.10 -12.43 19.06
N GLN A 882 24.93 -13.14 18.27
CA GLN A 882 26.38 -12.97 18.27
C GLN A 882 26.84 -12.71 16.84
N LEU A 883 27.55 -11.60 16.64
CA LEU A 883 28.15 -11.23 15.35
C LEU A 883 29.67 -11.32 15.49
N GLY A 884 30.30 -12.20 14.72
CA GLY A 884 31.72 -12.52 14.84
C GLY A 884 32.47 -12.45 13.52
N LEU A 885 33.80 -12.62 13.58
CA LEU A 885 34.64 -12.64 12.38
C LEU A 885 34.41 -13.90 11.53
N TYR A 886 34.23 -15.05 12.18
CA TYR A 886 34.08 -16.35 11.51
C TYR A 886 32.69 -16.93 11.63
N ILE A 887 32.00 -16.66 12.74
CA ILE A 887 30.69 -17.22 13.08
C ILE A 887 29.76 -16.09 13.48
N ASP A 888 28.58 -16.08 12.87
CA ASP A 888 27.42 -15.35 13.37
C ASP A 888 26.39 -16.35 13.90
N SER A 889 25.61 -15.96 14.90
CA SER A 889 24.51 -16.80 15.41
C SER A 889 23.35 -15.98 15.98
N ILE A 890 22.16 -16.56 15.96
CA ILE A 890 20.96 -16.00 16.59
C ILE A 890 20.14 -17.14 17.23
N THR A 891 19.57 -16.87 18.40
CA THR A 891 18.63 -17.75 19.09
C THR A 891 17.30 -17.04 19.26
N ILE A 892 16.22 -17.66 18.79
CA ILE A 892 14.86 -17.10 18.75
C ILE A 892 13.92 -18.04 19.49
N GLU A 893 13.04 -17.49 20.32
CA GLU A 893 11.89 -18.17 20.92
C GLU A 893 10.60 -17.76 20.22
N ILE A 894 9.84 -18.76 19.79
CA ILE A 894 8.57 -18.62 19.06
C ILE A 894 7.52 -19.44 19.81
N ALA A 895 6.44 -18.79 20.25
CA ALA A 895 5.37 -19.46 20.98
C ALA A 895 4.47 -20.29 20.06
N ASN A 896 3.89 -21.39 20.56
CA ASN A 896 2.78 -22.05 19.89
C ASN A 896 1.51 -21.18 20.02
N PRO A 897 0.91 -20.69 18.92
CA PRO A 897 -0.26 -19.83 19.01
C PRO A 897 -1.53 -20.53 19.53
N GLU A 898 -1.57 -21.87 19.57
CA GLU A 898 -2.69 -22.62 20.17
C GLU A 898 -2.53 -22.86 21.68
N GLY A 899 -1.46 -22.37 22.32
CA GLY A 899 -1.30 -22.41 23.77
C GLY A 899 0.04 -22.99 24.20
N LYS A 900 0.04 -24.19 24.80
CA LYS A 900 1.27 -24.80 25.32
C LYS A 900 2.23 -25.17 24.19
N GLY A 901 3.51 -24.95 24.43
CA GLY A 901 4.56 -25.24 23.47
C GLY A 901 5.36 -24.01 23.11
N ARG A 902 6.69 -24.18 23.04
CA ARG A 902 7.58 -23.18 22.46
C ARG A 902 8.61 -23.84 21.57
N HIS A 903 8.91 -23.14 20.48
CA HIS A 903 9.93 -23.49 19.52
C HIS A 903 11.12 -22.56 19.75
N ILE A 904 12.28 -23.14 20.02
CA ILE A 904 13.55 -22.43 20.08
C ILE A 904 14.35 -22.75 18.82
N ARG A 905 14.53 -21.74 17.97
CA ARG A 905 15.38 -21.80 16.78
C ARG A 905 16.73 -21.20 17.07
N HIS A 906 17.78 -21.98 16.96
CA HIS A 906 19.16 -21.50 16.97
C HIS A 906 19.77 -21.65 15.57
N ILE A 907 20.28 -20.54 15.02
CA ILE A 907 20.96 -20.51 13.73
C ILE A 907 22.43 -20.18 13.95
N THR A 908 23.32 -20.97 13.37
CA THR A 908 24.77 -20.70 13.31
C THR A 908 25.20 -20.61 11.85
N CYS A 909 25.85 -19.50 11.47
CA CYS A 909 26.43 -19.28 10.15
C CYS A 909 27.95 -19.21 10.27
N HIS A 910 28.66 -20.15 9.63
CA HIS A 910 30.12 -20.11 9.53
C HIS A 910 30.53 -19.46 8.20
N LYS A 911 31.03 -18.22 8.25
CA LYS A 911 31.23 -17.35 7.08
C LYS A 911 32.18 -17.91 6.03
N GLN A 912 33.31 -18.50 6.45
CA GLN A 912 34.33 -18.99 5.50
C GLN A 912 33.92 -20.30 4.82
N ALA A 913 33.49 -21.30 5.59
CA ALA A 913 32.98 -22.56 5.05
C ALA A 913 31.55 -22.48 4.48
N GLN A 914 30.89 -21.32 4.59
CA GLN A 914 29.54 -21.06 4.10
C GLN A 914 28.53 -22.13 4.55
N LEU A 915 28.62 -22.50 5.82
CA LEU A 915 27.82 -23.55 6.42
C LEU A 915 26.77 -22.94 7.34
N TYR A 916 25.51 -23.29 7.13
CA TYR A 916 24.39 -22.77 7.92
C TYR A 916 23.73 -23.94 8.67
N ILE A 917 23.72 -23.84 9.99
CA ILE A 917 23.20 -24.90 10.87
C ILE A 917 22.00 -24.34 11.62
N ILE A 918 20.85 -24.99 11.44
CA ILE A 918 19.59 -24.64 12.10
C ILE A 918 19.26 -25.76 13.08
N ARG A 919 19.15 -25.40 14.36
CA ARG A 919 18.71 -26.29 15.42
C ARG A 919 17.38 -25.80 15.96
N ASP A 920 16.33 -26.57 15.71
CA ASP A 920 14.99 -26.33 16.22
C ASP A 920 14.73 -27.27 17.40
N THR A 921 14.59 -26.71 18.59
CA THR A 921 14.26 -27.43 19.83
C THR A 921 12.83 -27.09 20.23
N ILE A 922 12.01 -28.11 20.52
CA ILE A 922 10.64 -27.92 20.95
C ILE A 922 10.53 -28.25 22.43
N GLU A 923 9.87 -27.39 23.18
CA GLU A 923 9.60 -27.60 24.60
C GLU A 923 8.11 -27.47 24.88
N GLU A 924 7.62 -28.18 25.89
CA GLU A 924 6.24 -28.09 26.39
C GLU A 924 5.14 -28.39 25.34
N PHE A 925 5.48 -29.14 24.29
CA PHE A 925 4.55 -29.61 23.27
C PHE A 925 4.80 -31.09 22.97
N GLU A 926 3.70 -31.84 22.85
CA GLU A 926 3.70 -33.25 22.43
C GLU A 926 2.89 -33.35 21.13
N GLY A 927 3.47 -33.96 20.09
CA GLY A 927 2.83 -34.06 18.78
C GLY A 927 3.84 -34.00 17.64
N LEU A 928 3.34 -33.67 16.45
CA LEU A 928 4.17 -33.48 15.26
C LEU A 928 4.51 -32.01 15.05
N VAL A 929 5.66 -31.77 14.44
CA VAL A 929 6.09 -30.47 13.93
C VAL A 929 6.51 -30.60 12.47
N GLN A 930 6.26 -29.56 11.68
CA GLN A 930 6.68 -29.47 10.29
C GLN A 930 7.73 -28.39 10.11
N PHE A 931 8.87 -28.75 9.53
CA PHE A 931 9.85 -27.83 8.99
C PHE A 931 9.56 -27.58 7.51
N SER A 932 9.43 -26.31 7.15
CA SER A 932 9.17 -25.82 5.79
C SER A 932 10.38 -25.06 5.28
N LEU A 933 10.82 -25.31 4.04
CA LEU A 933 11.91 -24.57 3.42
C LEU A 933 11.60 -24.26 1.93
N PRO A 934 11.25 -23.01 1.60
CA PRO A 934 11.10 -22.55 0.22
C PRO A 934 12.47 -22.41 -0.45
N VAL A 935 12.71 -23.13 -1.54
CA VAL A 935 13.98 -23.12 -2.27
C VAL A 935 13.81 -22.62 -3.69
N ALA A 936 14.71 -21.72 -4.09
CA ALA A 936 14.77 -21.17 -5.44
C ALA A 936 15.50 -22.15 -6.37
N ALA A 937 14.79 -23.20 -6.78
CA ALA A 937 15.36 -24.31 -7.54
C ALA A 937 14.65 -24.53 -8.88
N GLN A 938 15.41 -24.93 -9.89
CA GLN A 938 14.85 -25.51 -11.12
C GLN A 938 14.15 -26.84 -10.81
N GLN A 939 14.79 -27.65 -9.97
CA GLN A 939 14.27 -28.92 -9.50
C GLN A 939 14.94 -29.33 -8.19
N SER A 940 14.17 -29.96 -7.31
CA SER A 940 14.66 -30.59 -6.09
C SER A 940 14.44 -32.10 -6.10
N THR A 941 15.33 -32.86 -5.44
CA THR A 941 15.23 -34.32 -5.33
C THR A 941 15.56 -34.79 -3.92
N VAL A 942 14.75 -35.71 -3.40
CA VAL A 942 14.96 -36.32 -2.08
C VAL A 942 15.95 -37.49 -2.19
N GLN A 943 16.95 -37.51 -1.33
CA GLN A 943 18.00 -38.52 -1.25
C GLN A 943 18.23 -38.94 0.21
N GLY A 944 17.47 -39.94 0.68
CA GLY A 944 17.53 -40.36 2.09
C GLY A 944 17.05 -39.24 3.03
N SER A 945 17.90 -38.83 3.97
CA SER A 945 17.64 -37.69 4.88
C SER A 945 18.16 -36.35 4.34
N SER A 946 18.46 -36.28 3.05
CA SER A 946 18.92 -35.06 2.37
C SER A 946 18.01 -34.69 1.22
N VAL A 947 17.96 -33.41 0.89
CA VAL A 947 17.37 -32.90 -0.35
C VAL A 947 18.45 -32.15 -1.12
N TYR A 948 18.55 -32.46 -2.40
CA TYR A 948 19.43 -31.76 -3.33
C TYR A 948 18.58 -30.90 -4.26
N SER A 949 18.84 -29.60 -4.25
CA SER A 949 18.11 -28.59 -5.02
C SER A 949 19.05 -27.93 -6.02
N GLN A 950 18.76 -28.16 -7.30
CA GLN A 950 19.49 -27.53 -8.39
C GLN A 950 19.00 -26.08 -8.52
N GLY A 951 19.83 -25.13 -8.11
CA GLY A 951 19.50 -23.71 -8.16
C GLY A 951 19.69 -23.10 -9.54
N MET A 952 19.98 -21.80 -9.56
CA MET A 952 20.23 -21.01 -10.77
C MET A 952 21.70 -20.57 -10.84
N TYR A 953 22.16 -20.19 -12.03
CA TYR A 953 23.49 -19.58 -12.22
C TYR A 953 24.66 -20.41 -11.65
N GLY A 954 24.56 -21.74 -11.73
CA GLY A 954 25.59 -22.66 -11.25
C GLY A 954 25.69 -22.78 -9.73
N MET A 955 24.72 -22.25 -8.98
CA MET A 955 24.65 -22.41 -7.52
C MET A 955 23.58 -23.43 -7.15
N GLU A 956 23.91 -24.27 -6.16
CA GLU A 956 23.10 -25.40 -5.74
C GLU A 956 22.97 -25.41 -4.21
N LEU A 957 21.96 -26.11 -3.70
CA LEU A 957 21.72 -26.25 -2.27
C LEU A 957 21.55 -27.73 -1.89
N GLN A 958 22.39 -28.19 -0.97
CA GLN A 958 22.17 -29.44 -0.25
C GLN A 958 21.60 -29.14 1.13
N THR A 959 20.40 -29.67 1.39
CA THR A 959 19.75 -29.62 2.70
C THR A 959 19.88 -30.98 3.36
N VAL A 960 20.53 -31.07 4.52
CA VAL A 960 20.77 -32.33 5.23
C VAL A 960 20.12 -32.30 6.60
N PHE A 961 19.24 -33.26 6.89
CA PHE A 961 18.66 -33.43 8.22
C PHE A 961 19.43 -34.50 9.01
N LEU A 962 19.90 -34.12 10.21
CA LEU A 962 20.74 -34.97 11.08
C LEU A 962 19.95 -35.71 12.16
N HIS A 963 18.83 -35.15 12.59
CA HIS A 963 17.88 -35.82 13.47
C HIS A 963 16.98 -36.76 12.66
N PRO A 964 16.18 -37.64 13.28
CA PRO A 964 15.19 -38.46 12.56
C PRO A 964 14.02 -37.63 11.99
N GLN A 965 13.51 -37.98 10.80
CA GLN A 965 12.26 -37.46 10.23
C GLN A 965 11.21 -38.57 10.22
N GLN A 966 9.93 -38.19 10.31
CA GLN A 966 8.81 -39.07 9.97
C GLN A 966 8.50 -39.05 8.48
N SER A 967 8.55 -37.88 7.85
CA SER A 967 8.39 -37.74 6.39
C SER A 967 9.27 -36.63 5.84
N LEU A 968 9.57 -36.73 4.54
CA LEU A 968 10.29 -35.73 3.76
C LEU A 968 9.70 -35.71 2.34
N ALA A 969 9.18 -34.56 1.92
CA ALA A 969 8.52 -34.37 0.63
C ALA A 969 8.90 -33.03 0.00
N ILE A 970 8.62 -32.89 -1.30
CA ILE A 970 8.77 -31.66 -2.08
C ILE A 970 7.39 -31.30 -2.65
N GLU A 971 6.96 -30.08 -2.41
CA GLU A 971 5.74 -29.49 -2.96
C GLU A 971 6.09 -28.29 -3.84
N GLN A 972 5.20 -27.88 -4.75
CA GLN A 972 5.33 -26.62 -5.49
C GLN A 972 4.40 -25.56 -4.90
N GLY A 973 4.82 -24.30 -4.94
CA GLY A 973 4.01 -23.17 -4.48
C GLY A 973 4.33 -21.87 -5.22
N ARG A 974 3.34 -20.96 -5.29
CA ARG A 974 3.48 -19.65 -5.93
C ARG A 974 4.55 -18.79 -5.27
N SER A 975 5.18 -17.96 -6.09
CA SER A 975 6.13 -16.92 -5.68
C SER A 975 6.10 -15.77 -6.68
N THR A 976 6.49 -14.58 -6.21
CA THR A 976 6.80 -13.45 -7.10
C THR A 976 7.92 -13.80 -8.08
N ALA A 977 7.95 -13.14 -9.25
CA ALA A 977 8.92 -13.45 -10.29
C ALA A 977 10.33 -12.95 -9.94
N PHE A 978 11.25 -13.88 -9.65
CA PHE A 978 12.67 -13.57 -9.46
C PHE A 978 13.62 -14.65 -10.04
N PHE A 979 13.10 -15.69 -10.69
CA PHE A 979 13.89 -16.74 -11.33
C PHE A 979 13.11 -17.42 -12.46
N GLY A 980 13.80 -18.13 -13.35
CA GLY A 980 13.28 -18.57 -14.66
C GLY A 980 12.28 -19.73 -14.70
N ARG A 981 11.62 -20.12 -13.60
CA ARG A 981 10.63 -21.22 -13.61
C ARG A 981 9.20 -20.68 -13.58
N THR A 982 8.61 -20.52 -14.76
CA THR A 982 7.21 -20.10 -14.94
C THR A 982 6.36 -21.19 -15.58
N GLU A 983 5.22 -21.50 -14.96
CA GLU A 983 4.22 -22.45 -15.47
C GLU A 983 2.88 -21.72 -15.62
N CYS A 984 2.25 -21.81 -16.80
CA CYS A 984 1.02 -21.08 -17.16
C CYS A 984 1.05 -19.57 -16.85
N GLY A 985 2.23 -18.95 -16.80
CA GLY A 985 2.41 -17.52 -16.53
C GLY A 985 2.56 -17.14 -15.06
N VAL A 986 2.73 -18.13 -14.16
CA VAL A 986 2.98 -17.92 -12.72
C VAL A 986 4.34 -18.52 -12.36
N THR A 987 5.09 -17.88 -11.45
CA THR A 987 6.38 -18.38 -10.97
C THR A 987 6.15 -19.36 -9.81
N LEU A 988 6.79 -20.54 -9.86
CA LEU A 988 6.64 -21.60 -8.84
C LEU A 988 7.99 -21.97 -8.22
N MET A 989 8.04 -22.00 -6.89
CA MET A 989 9.17 -22.49 -6.08
C MET A 989 8.92 -23.91 -5.57
N ASP A 990 10.01 -24.63 -5.28
CA ASP A 990 9.94 -25.89 -4.56
C ASP A 990 9.93 -25.63 -3.05
N TYR A 991 9.14 -26.41 -2.31
CA TYR A 991 8.98 -26.35 -0.86
C TYR A 991 9.36 -27.69 -0.26
N ILE A 992 10.45 -27.73 0.50
CA ILE A 992 10.84 -28.92 1.25
C ILE A 992 9.99 -29.00 2.51
N ARG A 993 9.24 -30.09 2.66
CA ARG A 993 8.39 -30.39 3.82
C ARG A 993 8.97 -31.55 4.58
N ALA A 994 9.43 -31.32 5.81
CA ALA A 994 9.90 -32.39 6.70
C ALA A 994 9.06 -32.42 7.96
N THR A 995 8.58 -33.59 8.37
CA THR A 995 7.84 -33.75 9.63
C THR A 995 8.66 -34.56 10.64
N ALA A 996 8.53 -34.24 11.92
CA ALA A 996 9.19 -34.95 13.01
C ALA A 996 8.31 -34.97 14.27
N ASP A 997 8.63 -35.86 15.21
CA ASP A 997 8.10 -35.80 16.57
C ASP A 997 8.72 -34.59 17.28
N ALA A 998 7.88 -33.82 17.99
CA ALA A 998 8.32 -32.62 18.71
C ALA A 998 9.52 -32.87 19.63
N LYS A 999 9.62 -34.05 20.26
CA LYS A 999 10.74 -34.38 21.16
C LYS A 999 12.10 -34.43 20.45
N ASP A 1000 12.09 -34.73 19.15
CA ASP A 1000 13.30 -34.87 18.33
C ASP A 1000 13.70 -33.53 17.71
N GLY A 1001 12.73 -32.66 17.42
CA GLY A 1001 12.94 -31.37 16.77
C GLY A 1001 13.67 -31.51 15.43
N PHE A 1002 14.46 -30.51 15.04
CA PHE A 1002 15.31 -30.58 13.85
C PHE A 1002 16.75 -30.14 14.13
N LEU A 1003 17.68 -30.82 13.49
CA LEU A 1003 19.05 -30.34 13.31
C LEU A 1003 19.35 -30.42 11.81
N THR A 1004 19.30 -29.28 11.16
CA THR A 1004 19.36 -29.13 9.71
C THR A 1004 20.64 -28.40 9.33
N VAL A 1005 21.34 -28.91 8.32
CA VAL A 1005 22.51 -28.27 7.74
C VAL A 1005 22.17 -27.86 6.31
N LEU A 1006 22.25 -26.57 6.03
CA LEU A 1006 22.18 -26.03 4.68
C LEU A 1006 23.60 -25.81 4.19
N TYR A 1007 23.95 -26.49 3.10
CA TYR A 1007 25.24 -26.38 2.46
C TYR A 1007 25.04 -25.89 1.02
N PRO A 1008 25.17 -24.57 0.78
CA PRO A 1008 25.33 -24.01 -0.56
C PRO A 1008 26.62 -24.51 -1.20
N LEU A 1009 26.53 -24.89 -2.47
CA LEU A 1009 27.69 -25.33 -3.24
C LEU A 1009 27.61 -24.83 -4.70
N GLU A 1010 28.77 -24.69 -5.33
CA GLU A 1010 28.86 -24.41 -6.77
C GLU A 1010 28.73 -25.72 -7.56
N SER A 1011 28.14 -25.68 -8.74
CA SER A 1011 27.97 -26.87 -9.58
C SER A 1011 29.29 -27.60 -9.79
N GLY A 1012 29.34 -28.87 -9.39
CA GLY A 1012 30.54 -29.71 -9.46
C GLY A 1012 31.39 -29.75 -8.19
N GLN A 1013 31.09 -28.93 -7.17
CA GLN A 1013 31.70 -29.07 -5.84
C GLN A 1013 31.25 -30.36 -5.14
N SER A 1014 32.10 -30.86 -4.25
CA SER A 1014 31.80 -32.08 -3.49
C SER A 1014 30.65 -31.84 -2.52
N HIS A 1015 29.68 -32.76 -2.51
CA HIS A 1015 28.59 -32.74 -1.54
C HIS A 1015 29.10 -32.84 -0.10
N LEU A 1016 28.34 -32.27 0.83
CA LEU A 1016 28.59 -32.39 2.26
C LEU A 1016 28.57 -33.86 2.67
N GLN A 1017 29.67 -34.34 3.25
CA GLN A 1017 29.70 -35.65 3.87
C GLN A 1017 29.43 -35.54 5.37
N VAL A 1018 28.46 -36.31 5.85
CA VAL A 1018 28.07 -36.31 7.26
C VAL A 1018 28.31 -37.69 7.85
N ASN A 1019 29.13 -37.73 8.91
CA ASN A 1019 29.42 -38.94 9.66
C ASN A 1019 28.96 -38.81 11.11
N LYS A 1020 28.01 -39.65 11.54
CA LYS A 1020 27.55 -39.71 12.94
C LYS A 1020 28.57 -40.47 13.80
N LYS A 1021 29.05 -39.84 14.86
CA LYS A 1021 29.96 -40.46 15.85
C LYS A 1021 29.16 -41.16 16.95
N GLN A 1022 29.78 -42.13 17.62
CA GLN A 1022 29.16 -42.93 18.69
C GLN A 1022 28.70 -42.11 19.92
N ASN A 1023 29.19 -40.89 20.08
CA ASN A 1023 28.87 -39.99 21.20
C ASN A 1023 27.80 -38.93 20.86
N GLY A 1024 27.04 -39.11 19.77
CA GLY A 1024 26.00 -38.17 19.34
C GLY A 1024 26.53 -36.89 18.68
N LYS A 1025 27.85 -36.81 18.43
CA LYS A 1025 28.46 -35.75 17.62
C LYS A 1025 28.41 -36.09 16.14
N TYR A 1026 28.47 -35.09 15.28
CA TYR A 1026 28.56 -35.26 13.84
C TYR A 1026 29.90 -34.72 13.35
N THR A 1027 30.49 -35.38 12.36
CA THR A 1027 31.55 -34.79 11.56
C THR A 1027 30.97 -34.35 10.23
N LEU A 1028 31.18 -33.08 9.92
CA LEU A 1028 30.76 -32.44 8.68
C LEU A 1028 32.02 -32.18 7.86
N LEU A 1029 32.14 -32.80 6.69
CA LEU A 1029 33.27 -32.63 5.79
C LEU A 1029 32.77 -31.83 4.59
N THR A 1030 33.24 -30.59 4.49
CA THR A 1030 33.12 -29.80 3.26
C THR A 1030 34.36 -30.01 2.40
N GLU A 1031 34.37 -29.45 1.20
CA GLU A 1031 35.56 -29.47 0.34
C GLU A 1031 36.79 -28.84 1.02
N THR A 1032 36.58 -27.80 1.81
CA THR A 1032 37.65 -26.95 2.36
C THR A 1032 37.90 -27.15 3.86
N HIS A 1033 36.92 -27.68 4.61
CA HIS A 1033 36.95 -27.72 6.07
C HIS A 1033 36.38 -29.02 6.65
N ASP A 1034 36.96 -29.44 7.77
CA ASP A 1034 36.43 -30.54 8.58
C ASP A 1034 35.94 -30.00 9.92
N PHE A 1035 34.66 -30.22 10.22
CA PHE A 1035 34.04 -29.77 11.47
C PHE A 1035 33.60 -30.95 12.33
N THR A 1036 33.69 -30.77 13.64
CA THR A 1036 32.90 -31.55 14.60
C THR A 1036 31.77 -30.68 15.13
N LEU A 1037 30.54 -31.10 14.87
CA LEU A 1037 29.33 -30.49 15.37
C LEU A 1037 28.88 -31.23 16.64
N GLU A 1038 28.68 -30.48 17.71
CA GLU A 1038 28.11 -30.99 18.96
C GLU A 1038 26.98 -30.09 19.47
N SER A 1039 25.85 -30.68 19.84
CA SER A 1039 24.83 -29.99 20.63
C SER A 1039 25.36 -29.78 22.04
N VAL A 1040 25.33 -28.55 22.53
CA VAL A 1040 25.84 -28.25 23.87
C VAL A 1040 24.77 -28.58 24.90
N LYS A 1041 25.07 -29.47 25.84
CA LYS A 1041 24.11 -29.90 26.86
C LYS A 1041 23.69 -28.71 27.73
N GLY A 1042 22.38 -28.50 27.86
CA GLY A 1042 21.82 -27.37 28.62
C GLY A 1042 21.83 -26.04 27.88
N GLN A 1043 22.19 -26.02 26.58
CA GLN A 1043 22.10 -24.85 25.73
C GLN A 1043 21.33 -25.19 24.44
N TYR A 1044 20.65 -24.17 23.91
CA TYR A 1044 19.97 -24.25 22.62
C TYR A 1044 20.95 -24.26 21.45
N GLY A 1045 22.14 -23.68 21.64
CA GLY A 1045 23.16 -23.56 20.61
C GLY A 1045 23.83 -24.86 20.19
N VAL A 1046 24.58 -24.78 19.09
CA VAL A 1046 25.52 -25.82 18.66
C VAL A 1046 26.94 -25.29 18.79
N ARG A 1047 27.88 -26.18 19.10
CA ARG A 1047 29.31 -25.86 19.05
C ARG A 1047 29.91 -26.52 17.81
N LEU A 1048 30.50 -25.68 16.97
CA LEU A 1048 31.24 -26.07 15.78
C LEU A 1048 32.74 -25.98 16.07
N VAL A 1049 33.45 -27.11 16.07
CA VAL A 1049 34.89 -27.15 16.29
C VAL A 1049 35.58 -27.54 14.99
N THR A 1050 36.41 -26.63 14.45
CA THR A 1050 37.23 -26.88 13.26
C THR A 1050 38.37 -27.83 13.59
N ALA A 1051 38.48 -28.95 12.89
CA ALA A 1051 39.53 -29.95 13.07
C ALA A 1051 40.83 -29.62 12.29
N GLY A 1052 40.76 -28.66 11.37
CA GLY A 1052 41.86 -28.15 10.54
C GLY A 1052 41.35 -27.71 9.16
N ALA A 1053 41.95 -26.67 8.56
CA ALA A 1053 41.68 -26.30 7.17
C ALA A 1053 42.43 -27.28 6.24
N LYS A 1054 41.76 -27.84 5.23
CA LYS A 1054 42.42 -28.70 4.24
C LYS A 1054 43.21 -27.81 3.27
N GLY A 1055 44.53 -27.74 3.44
CA GLY A 1055 45.44 -27.17 2.43
C GLY A 1055 46.13 -25.84 2.73
N ALA A 1056 46.15 -25.35 3.98
CA ALA A 1056 47.07 -24.28 4.34
C ALA A 1056 48.49 -24.86 4.56
N ALA A 1057 49.28 -24.92 3.48
CA ALA A 1057 50.73 -24.85 3.64
C ALA A 1057 51.06 -23.49 4.27
N GLU A 1058 51.88 -23.50 5.32
CA GLU A 1058 52.35 -22.31 6.04
C GLU A 1058 52.80 -21.20 5.06
N GLN A 1059 52.10 -20.07 5.08
CA GLN A 1059 52.66 -18.74 4.81
C GLN A 1059 51.77 -17.63 5.37
#